data_AF-A0A847LJG0-F1
#
_entry.id   AF-A0A847LJG0-F1
#
_cell.length_a   1.000
_cell.length_b   1.000
_cell.length_c   1.000
_cell.angle_alpha   90.00
_cell.angle_beta   90.00
_cell.angle_gamma   90.00
#
_symmetry.space_group_name_H-M   'P 1'
#
loop_
_entity.id
_entity.type
_entity.pdbx_description
1 polymer ?
#
loop_
_entity_poly.entity_id
_entity_poly.type
_entity_poly.pdbx_seq_one_letter_code
_entity_poly.pdbx_strand_id
1 'polypeptide(L)'
;MTGLDAKRILIEDVRPAVDGGLYPIKREVGDRVTVTAAIFRDGHDKLVAWLLSRPVGKKTWNRSPMRCTNPGLDEWAGEFTVGDPGFEEYAIEAFCDQFGSWASDTRKKVEANVDVASDVLEGMAMARRALEWLPKKVQTFVKDQLKAAEAYQDPRARAQVLLAPALVDALSGNPDTATRVQSPVFRVRVDRVGARFAAWYECFPRCCGREKGKHGTFRDVEDRLPEIRKMGFDVLYFPPIHPVGFTKRKGPNNSLVAGKNDPGCPYSIGSSFGGHDAIEPALGTLKDFQRLVKKGAEAGLEIALDFAINCSPDHPYLKAHPDWFSHRPDGTIKFAENPPKKYEDIYPLNFDTPDRAGMWNEMKRVLLFWAEQGVRIFRVDNPHTKPFGFWEWLIAEVQAAFPDVIFLAEAFTRPRVMKALAKLGFTQSYSYFTWRNFKAEIIEYFTELTTPPVCEYMRANLFANTPDIFPTFLQRAGRPGYKIRAVLAATLSPVYGIFQGFELCEGVPVPGKEEYQHSDKYEIRVRDWNAPGNIKDLITRLNHARRDHPALQENENLRFHRADSQHILFYGKSLGPDHLLVAVNLDPFEKHHSWVYVPIADYGFGPADTYQVHDLITNRTYLWKGERNYVELDPHVEPANVFVVRKWVSKEENFDYY
;
A
#
# COMPACT_ATOMS: atom_id res chain seq x y z
N MET A 1 4.55 -38.40 -6.98
CA MET A 1 5.75 -38.57 -7.83
C MET A 1 5.57 -39.83 -8.65
N THR A 2 5.06 -39.71 -9.86
CA THR A 2 4.92 -40.84 -10.80
C THR A 2 5.42 -40.36 -12.16
N GLY A 3 6.61 -40.83 -12.52
CA GLY A 3 7.36 -40.47 -13.71
C GLY A 3 8.82 -40.26 -13.34
N LEU A 4 9.75 -40.94 -14.02
CA LEU A 4 11.18 -40.60 -14.01
C LEU A 4 11.31 -39.16 -14.50
N ASP A 5 11.25 -38.19 -13.59
CA ASP A 5 11.21 -36.77 -13.91
C ASP A 5 12.63 -36.30 -14.23
N ALA A 6 12.99 -36.36 -15.53
CA ALA A 6 14.30 -36.01 -16.06
C ALA A 6 14.56 -34.48 -16.12
N LYS A 7 14.06 -33.73 -15.14
CA LYS A 7 14.25 -32.27 -15.06
C LYS A 7 15.71 -31.97 -14.77
N ARG A 8 16.40 -31.36 -15.75
CA ARG A 8 17.80 -30.94 -15.64
C ARG A 8 17.96 -29.54 -15.05
N ILE A 9 16.89 -28.75 -14.96
CA ILE A 9 16.89 -27.37 -14.47
C ILE A 9 16.08 -27.28 -13.18
N LEU A 10 16.60 -26.54 -12.21
CA LEU A 10 15.93 -26.16 -10.98
C LEU A 10 15.64 -24.65 -11.00
N ILE A 11 14.42 -24.30 -10.59
CA ILE A 11 13.97 -22.91 -10.39
C ILE A 11 13.55 -22.81 -8.93
N GLU A 12 14.31 -22.07 -8.14
CA GLU A 12 14.14 -21.95 -6.70
C GLU A 12 14.01 -20.49 -6.27
N ASP A 13 13.44 -20.27 -5.08
CA ASP A 13 13.36 -18.95 -4.42
C ASP A 13 12.81 -17.83 -5.32
N VAL A 14 11.70 -18.11 -6.01
CA VAL A 14 11.02 -17.10 -6.83
C VAL A 14 10.47 -15.99 -5.95
N ARG A 15 10.91 -14.75 -6.19
CA ARG A 15 10.52 -13.54 -5.46
C ARG A 15 10.09 -12.44 -6.43
N PRO A 16 9.22 -11.51 -6.01
CA PRO A 16 8.51 -11.50 -4.73
C PRO A 16 7.48 -12.63 -4.65
N ALA A 17 7.18 -13.11 -3.44
CA ALA A 17 6.12 -14.10 -3.19
C ALA A 17 5.67 -14.02 -1.72
N VAL A 18 4.39 -14.25 -1.46
CA VAL A 18 3.84 -14.27 -0.09
C VAL A 18 3.46 -15.69 0.29
N ASP A 19 4.05 -16.20 1.37
CA ASP A 19 3.85 -17.57 1.88
C ASP A 19 3.98 -18.64 0.77
N GLY A 20 5.05 -18.57 -0.03
CA GLY A 20 5.30 -19.52 -1.13
C GLY A 20 4.35 -19.36 -2.33
N GLY A 21 3.70 -18.21 -2.48
CA GLY A 21 2.74 -17.93 -3.55
C GLY A 21 1.29 -18.24 -3.19
N LEU A 22 1.02 -18.58 -1.92
CA LEU A 22 -0.34 -18.81 -1.42
C LEU A 22 -1.22 -17.56 -1.53
N TYR A 23 -0.63 -16.38 -1.30
CA TYR A 23 -1.33 -15.10 -1.39
C TYR A 23 -0.71 -14.21 -2.49
N PRO A 24 -1.53 -13.39 -3.17
CA PRO A 24 -1.01 -12.47 -4.17
C PRO A 24 -0.16 -11.38 -3.51
N ILE A 25 0.91 -10.96 -4.19
CA ILE A 25 1.55 -9.67 -3.90
C ILE A 25 0.61 -8.54 -4.36
N LYS A 26 0.84 -7.31 -3.91
CA LYS A 26 0.03 -6.15 -4.26
C LYS A 26 0.85 -5.09 -4.98
N ARG A 27 0.28 -4.54 -6.03
CA ARG A 27 0.84 -3.43 -6.81
C ARG A 27 -0.26 -2.48 -7.24
N GLU A 28 0.14 -1.35 -7.75
CA GLU A 28 -0.75 -0.37 -8.36
C GLU A 28 -0.60 -0.36 -9.87
N VAL A 29 -1.63 0.10 -10.58
CA VAL A 29 -1.60 0.30 -12.03
C VAL A 29 -0.32 1.01 -12.45
N GLY A 30 0.42 0.42 -13.41
CA GLY A 30 1.65 0.98 -13.95
C GLY A 30 2.92 0.66 -13.17
N ASP A 31 2.83 0.01 -12.01
CA ASP A 31 4.01 -0.43 -11.27
C ASP A 31 4.82 -1.48 -12.05
N ARG A 32 6.13 -1.48 -11.80
CA ARG A 32 7.03 -2.54 -12.27
C ARG A 32 7.17 -3.62 -11.20
N VAL A 33 7.11 -4.87 -11.64
CA VAL A 33 7.39 -6.04 -10.80
C VAL A 33 8.72 -6.63 -11.24
N THR A 34 9.73 -6.48 -10.40
CA THR A 34 11.03 -7.15 -10.57
C THR A 34 10.93 -8.52 -9.94
N VAL A 35 11.02 -9.56 -10.77
CA VAL A 35 10.99 -10.96 -10.35
C VAL A 35 12.39 -11.52 -10.36
N THR A 36 12.81 -12.12 -9.24
CA THR A 36 14.09 -12.80 -9.10
C THR A 36 13.90 -14.28 -8.78
N ALA A 37 14.88 -15.11 -9.15
CA ALA A 37 14.92 -16.53 -8.79
C ALA A 37 16.34 -17.07 -8.90
N ALA A 38 16.64 -18.15 -8.17
CA ALA A 38 17.80 -18.99 -8.44
C ALA A 38 17.45 -19.95 -9.58
N ILE A 39 18.19 -19.91 -10.70
CA ILE A 39 17.93 -20.75 -11.87
C ILE A 39 19.23 -21.42 -12.31
N PHE A 40 19.31 -22.73 -12.11
CA PHE A 40 20.53 -23.51 -12.30
C PHE A 40 20.25 -24.91 -12.81
N ARG A 41 21.30 -25.60 -13.25
CA ARG A 41 21.26 -26.98 -13.75
C ARG A 41 22.51 -27.74 -13.36
N ASP A 42 22.49 -29.05 -13.52
CA ASP A 42 23.69 -29.87 -13.46
C ASP A 42 24.58 -29.67 -14.72
N GLY A 43 25.90 -29.84 -14.56
CA GLY A 43 26.87 -29.60 -15.63
C GLY A 43 27.26 -28.13 -15.78
N HIS A 44 27.73 -27.75 -16.97
CA HIS A 44 28.30 -26.41 -17.25
C HIS A 44 27.62 -25.69 -18.42
N ASP A 45 26.52 -26.25 -18.93
CA ASP A 45 25.80 -25.65 -20.05
C ASP A 45 25.03 -24.41 -19.59
N LYS A 46 24.94 -23.43 -20.49
CA LYS A 46 24.17 -22.21 -20.32
C LYS A 46 22.67 -22.47 -20.24
N LEU A 47 21.98 -21.51 -19.65
CA LEU A 47 20.53 -21.46 -19.53
C LEU A 47 19.98 -20.21 -20.21
N VAL A 48 18.72 -20.30 -20.61
CA VAL A 48 17.90 -19.16 -21.02
C VAL A 48 16.64 -19.17 -20.18
N ALA A 49 16.28 -18.02 -19.62
CA ALA A 49 15.09 -17.87 -18.79
C ALA A 49 14.21 -16.71 -19.26
N TRP A 50 12.90 -16.92 -19.18
CA TRP A 50 11.85 -15.97 -19.53
C TRP A 50 10.92 -15.78 -18.34
N LEU A 51 10.60 -14.53 -18.05
CA LEU A 51 9.53 -14.14 -17.16
C LEU A 51 8.24 -14.05 -17.96
N LEU A 52 7.24 -14.83 -17.53
CA LEU A 52 5.91 -14.82 -18.08
C LEU A 52 5.01 -13.90 -17.26
N SER A 53 4.14 -13.14 -17.93
CA SER A 53 3.07 -12.37 -17.28
C SER A 53 1.79 -12.34 -18.11
N ARG A 54 0.63 -12.28 -17.44
CA ARG A 54 -0.67 -12.06 -18.11
C ARG A 54 -1.75 -11.61 -17.11
N PRO A 55 -2.79 -10.89 -17.54
CA PRO A 55 -4.01 -10.76 -16.76
C PRO A 55 -4.71 -12.11 -16.58
N VAL A 56 -5.29 -12.36 -15.40
CA VAL A 56 -6.08 -13.56 -15.12
C VAL A 56 -7.21 -13.70 -16.16
N GLY A 57 -7.41 -14.92 -16.67
CA GLY A 57 -8.42 -15.23 -17.68
C GLY A 57 -7.96 -15.02 -19.13
N LYS A 58 -6.81 -14.39 -19.38
CA LYS A 58 -6.20 -14.37 -20.73
C LYS A 58 -5.45 -15.66 -21.00
N LYS A 59 -5.50 -16.16 -22.24
CA LYS A 59 -4.83 -17.42 -22.63
C LYS A 59 -3.35 -17.23 -22.91
N THR A 60 -2.97 -16.11 -23.50
CA THR A 60 -1.61 -15.84 -23.98
C THR A 60 -0.75 -15.21 -22.89
N TRP A 61 0.47 -15.71 -22.74
CA TRP A 61 1.50 -15.12 -21.88
C TRP A 61 2.30 -14.07 -22.65
N ASN A 62 2.55 -12.93 -22.01
CA ASN A 62 3.63 -12.03 -22.39
C ASN A 62 4.96 -12.61 -21.88
N ARG A 63 6.03 -12.39 -22.63
CA ARG A 63 7.37 -12.89 -22.30
C ARG A 63 8.35 -11.73 -22.19
N SER A 64 9.03 -11.63 -21.06
CA SER A 64 10.17 -10.74 -20.83
C SER A 64 11.43 -11.57 -20.58
N PRO A 65 12.59 -11.23 -21.14
CA PRO A 65 13.83 -11.96 -20.86
C PRO A 65 14.23 -11.79 -19.39
N MET A 66 14.71 -12.89 -18.78
CA MET A 66 15.46 -12.81 -17.52
C MET A 66 16.96 -12.81 -17.81
N ARG A 67 17.72 -12.12 -16.96
CA ARG A 67 19.18 -12.05 -17.04
C ARG A 67 19.79 -12.62 -15.77
N CYS A 68 20.86 -13.39 -15.90
CA CYS A 68 21.67 -13.78 -14.75
C CYS A 68 22.40 -12.54 -14.21
N THR A 69 21.99 -12.06 -13.05
CA THR A 69 22.55 -10.89 -12.37
C THR A 69 23.74 -11.25 -11.51
N ASN A 70 23.82 -12.49 -11.03
CA ASN A 70 24.96 -13.01 -10.29
C ASN A 70 25.24 -14.47 -10.68
N PRO A 71 26.20 -14.72 -11.58
CA PRO A 71 26.54 -16.08 -12.02
C PRO A 71 27.08 -16.99 -10.91
N GLY A 72 27.67 -16.43 -9.84
CA GLY A 72 28.20 -17.24 -8.73
C GLY A 72 27.14 -17.75 -7.76
N LEU A 73 25.94 -17.15 -7.79
CA LEU A 73 24.78 -17.52 -6.97
C LEU A 73 23.60 -18.01 -7.82
N ASP A 74 23.79 -18.13 -9.13
CA ASP A 74 22.75 -18.45 -10.10
C ASP A 74 21.51 -17.56 -9.98
N GLU A 75 21.68 -16.28 -9.63
CA GLU A 75 20.58 -15.34 -9.48
C GLU A 75 20.18 -14.75 -10.84
N TRP A 76 18.89 -14.82 -11.14
CA TRP A 76 18.29 -14.25 -12.33
C TRP A 76 17.25 -13.22 -11.98
N ALA A 77 17.13 -12.18 -12.81
CA ALA A 77 16.11 -11.14 -12.67
C ALA A 77 15.43 -10.82 -14.01
N GLY A 78 14.13 -10.56 -13.97
CA GLY A 78 13.35 -10.02 -15.08
C GLY A 78 12.27 -9.08 -14.58
N GLU A 79 11.70 -8.27 -15.48
CA GLU A 79 10.68 -7.29 -15.12
C GLU A 79 9.47 -7.33 -16.05
N PHE A 80 8.30 -7.02 -15.50
CA PHE A 80 7.09 -6.68 -16.26
C PHE A 80 6.35 -5.52 -15.58
N THR A 81 5.44 -4.90 -16.30
CA THR A 81 4.61 -3.79 -15.81
C THR A 81 3.16 -4.27 -15.71
N VAL A 82 2.53 -4.02 -14.57
CA VAL A 82 1.13 -4.38 -14.35
C VAL A 82 0.18 -3.38 -15.03
N GLY A 83 -0.93 -3.89 -15.57
CA GLY A 83 -1.95 -3.14 -16.28
C GLY A 83 -3.08 -2.64 -15.38
N ASP A 84 -4.32 -2.82 -15.82
CA ASP A 84 -5.52 -2.33 -15.17
C ASP A 84 -5.82 -3.03 -13.82
N PRO A 85 -6.65 -2.43 -12.93
CA PRO A 85 -7.02 -3.04 -11.67
C PRO A 85 -7.65 -4.43 -11.84
N GLY A 86 -7.25 -5.37 -10.99
CA GLY A 86 -7.65 -6.77 -11.09
C GLY A 86 -6.57 -7.72 -10.60
N PHE A 87 -6.45 -8.87 -11.27
CA PHE A 87 -5.40 -9.84 -10.98
C PHE A 87 -4.55 -10.12 -12.20
N GLU A 88 -3.25 -10.17 -11.98
CA GLU A 88 -2.27 -10.68 -12.94
C GLU A 88 -1.60 -11.94 -12.40
N GLU A 89 -1.08 -12.74 -13.31
CA GLU A 89 -0.30 -13.94 -13.06
C GLU A 89 1.11 -13.75 -13.60
N TYR A 90 2.09 -14.33 -12.90
CA TYR A 90 3.47 -14.44 -13.39
C TYR A 90 4.08 -15.80 -13.07
N ALA A 91 5.03 -16.22 -13.91
CA ALA A 91 5.78 -17.47 -13.75
C ALA A 91 7.12 -17.35 -14.49
N ILE A 92 8.04 -18.26 -14.21
CA ILE A 92 9.35 -18.32 -14.89
C ILE A 92 9.38 -19.58 -15.76
N GLU A 93 9.88 -19.44 -16.99
CA GLU A 93 10.27 -20.56 -17.85
C GLU A 93 11.78 -20.55 -18.04
N ALA A 94 12.42 -21.69 -17.84
CA ALA A 94 13.84 -21.88 -18.09
C ALA A 94 14.09 -23.05 -19.04
N PHE A 95 15.16 -22.94 -19.82
CA PHE A 95 15.55 -23.89 -20.85
C PHE A 95 17.07 -24.07 -20.87
N CYS A 96 17.53 -25.23 -21.33
CA CYS A 96 18.95 -25.44 -21.61
C CYS A 96 19.30 -24.76 -22.93
N ASP A 97 20.30 -23.87 -22.89
CA ASP A 97 20.83 -23.21 -24.08
C ASP A 97 21.98 -24.02 -24.67
N GLN A 98 21.62 -25.14 -25.32
CA GLN A 98 22.60 -26.06 -25.91
C GLN A 98 23.46 -25.35 -26.97
N PHE A 99 22.84 -24.56 -27.85
CA PHE A 99 23.56 -23.87 -28.92
C PHE A 99 24.45 -22.74 -28.37
N GLY A 100 23.97 -21.97 -27.40
CA GLY A 100 24.79 -20.93 -26.77
C GLY A 100 25.92 -21.48 -25.91
N SER A 101 25.75 -22.68 -25.34
CA SER A 101 26.82 -23.43 -24.67
C SER A 101 27.91 -23.84 -25.66
N TRP A 102 27.49 -24.55 -26.73
CA TRP A 102 28.36 -24.94 -27.84
C TRP A 102 29.11 -23.73 -28.43
N ALA A 103 28.41 -22.62 -28.68
CA ALA A 103 28.99 -21.42 -29.26
C ALA A 103 30.03 -20.79 -28.31
N SER A 104 29.78 -20.84 -27.00
CA SER A 104 30.70 -20.33 -25.98
C SER A 104 32.01 -21.12 -25.95
N ASP A 105 31.92 -22.44 -25.97
CA ASP A 105 33.09 -23.31 -25.86
C ASP A 105 33.87 -23.39 -27.17
N THR A 106 33.17 -23.43 -28.30
CA THR A 106 33.79 -23.37 -29.64
C THR A 106 34.53 -22.05 -29.84
N ARG A 107 33.98 -20.91 -29.37
CA ARG A 107 34.67 -19.61 -29.46
C ARG A 107 36.01 -19.62 -28.73
N LYS A 108 36.06 -20.16 -27.50
CA LYS A 108 37.33 -20.30 -26.74
C LYS A 108 38.34 -21.16 -27.50
N LYS A 109 37.89 -22.25 -28.15
CA LYS A 109 38.76 -23.12 -28.96
C LYS A 109 39.31 -22.40 -30.20
N VAL A 110 38.46 -21.63 -30.90
CA VAL A 110 38.89 -20.82 -32.05
C VAL A 110 39.94 -19.79 -31.63
N GLU A 111 39.70 -19.07 -30.52
CA GLU A 111 40.63 -18.07 -29.97
C GLU A 111 41.96 -18.69 -29.51
N ALA A 112 41.90 -19.89 -28.91
CA ALA A 112 43.07 -20.66 -28.51
C ALA A 112 43.77 -21.38 -29.68
N ASN A 113 43.32 -21.15 -30.92
CA ASN A 113 43.90 -21.72 -32.13
C ASN A 113 43.86 -23.27 -32.17
N VAL A 114 42.88 -23.88 -31.49
CA VAL A 114 42.65 -25.33 -31.44
C VAL A 114 41.86 -25.79 -32.67
N ASP A 115 41.94 -27.08 -33.02
CA ASP A 115 41.10 -27.67 -34.07
C ASP A 115 39.62 -27.68 -33.64
N VAL A 116 38.74 -27.27 -34.55
CA VAL A 116 37.29 -27.12 -34.35
C VAL A 116 36.46 -27.85 -35.41
N ALA A 117 37.08 -28.72 -36.22
CA ALA A 117 36.37 -29.44 -37.28
C ALA A 117 35.18 -30.25 -36.76
N SER A 118 35.35 -30.94 -35.62
CA SER A 118 34.27 -31.70 -34.97
C SER A 118 33.21 -30.77 -34.37
N ASP A 119 33.62 -29.71 -33.69
CA ASP A 119 32.71 -28.72 -33.09
C ASP A 119 31.80 -28.08 -34.14
N VAL A 120 32.32 -27.74 -35.31
CA VAL A 120 31.51 -27.20 -36.41
C VAL A 120 30.42 -28.18 -36.85
N LEU A 121 30.72 -29.47 -36.97
CA LEU A 121 29.73 -30.47 -37.34
C LEU A 121 28.62 -30.59 -36.29
N GLU A 122 29.01 -30.54 -35.00
CA GLU A 122 28.07 -30.52 -33.88
C GLU A 122 27.15 -29.29 -33.93
N GLY A 123 27.70 -28.08 -34.08
CA GLY A 123 26.92 -26.85 -34.17
C GLY A 123 25.96 -26.83 -35.36
N MET A 124 26.40 -27.33 -36.52
CA MET A 124 25.51 -27.48 -37.68
C MET A 124 24.38 -28.48 -37.42
N ALA A 125 24.66 -29.61 -36.74
CA ALA A 125 23.64 -30.58 -36.37
C ALA A 125 22.62 -29.98 -35.39
N MET A 126 23.08 -29.24 -34.38
CA MET A 126 22.22 -28.53 -33.44
C MET A 126 21.32 -27.49 -34.14
N ALA A 127 21.89 -26.66 -35.01
CA ALA A 127 21.15 -25.66 -35.77
C ALA A 127 20.12 -26.28 -36.73
N ARG A 128 20.44 -27.43 -37.35
CA ARG A 128 19.47 -28.19 -38.17
C ARG A 128 18.34 -28.74 -37.33
N ARG A 129 18.64 -29.34 -36.17
CA ARG A 129 17.63 -29.87 -35.24
C ARG A 129 16.68 -28.78 -34.76
N ALA A 130 17.21 -27.57 -34.48
CA ALA A 130 16.38 -26.45 -34.05
C ALA A 130 15.27 -26.07 -35.04
N LEU A 131 15.45 -26.34 -36.34
CA LEU A 131 14.43 -26.08 -37.35
C LEU A 131 13.09 -26.80 -37.07
N GLU A 132 13.08 -27.85 -36.25
CA GLU A 132 11.88 -28.59 -35.84
C GLU A 132 10.90 -27.74 -35.02
N TRP A 133 11.40 -26.79 -34.21
CA TRP A 133 10.57 -25.97 -33.32
C TRP A 133 10.65 -24.46 -33.58
N LEU A 134 11.63 -24.00 -34.36
CA LEU A 134 11.79 -22.58 -34.67
C LEU A 134 10.55 -22.00 -35.38
N PRO A 135 10.18 -20.73 -35.10
CA PRO A 135 9.19 -20.02 -35.92
C PRO A 135 9.62 -19.92 -37.39
N LYS A 136 8.67 -19.97 -38.33
CA LYS A 136 8.95 -19.97 -39.79
C LYS A 136 9.95 -18.89 -40.24
N LYS A 137 9.81 -17.66 -39.74
CA LYS A 137 10.71 -16.55 -40.08
C LYS A 137 12.16 -16.81 -39.62
N VAL A 138 12.33 -17.42 -38.44
CA VAL A 138 13.65 -17.77 -37.90
C VAL A 138 14.22 -18.99 -38.62
N GLN A 139 13.40 -19.98 -38.98
CA GLN A 139 13.84 -21.13 -39.78
C GLN A 139 14.50 -20.73 -41.09
N THR A 140 13.93 -19.77 -41.83
CA THR A 140 14.51 -19.30 -43.09
C THR A 140 15.91 -18.73 -42.86
N PHE A 141 16.05 -17.83 -41.88
CA PHE A 141 17.34 -17.25 -41.53
C PHE A 141 18.38 -18.31 -41.14
N VAL A 142 18.02 -19.28 -40.28
CA VAL A 142 18.92 -20.36 -39.86
C VAL A 142 19.32 -21.26 -41.03
N LYS A 143 18.39 -21.57 -41.95
CA LYS A 143 18.70 -22.34 -43.18
C LYS A 143 19.70 -21.62 -44.06
N ASP A 144 19.59 -20.30 -44.19
CA ASP A 144 20.53 -19.51 -45.00
C ASP A 144 21.93 -19.47 -44.36
N GLN A 145 22.02 -19.34 -43.03
CA GLN A 145 23.30 -19.42 -42.32
C GLN A 145 23.94 -20.81 -42.43
N LEU A 146 23.15 -21.88 -42.34
CA LEU A 146 23.62 -23.25 -42.55
C LEU A 146 24.20 -23.44 -43.96
N LYS A 147 23.51 -22.96 -45.00
CA LYS A 147 24.02 -23.00 -46.39
C LYS A 147 25.31 -22.17 -46.55
N ALA A 148 25.36 -20.99 -45.93
CA ALA A 148 26.55 -20.14 -45.97
C ALA A 148 27.76 -20.82 -45.30
N ALA A 149 27.55 -21.50 -44.17
CA ALA A 149 28.58 -22.30 -43.53
C ALA A 149 29.01 -23.49 -44.42
N GLU A 150 28.08 -24.18 -45.08
CA GLU A 150 28.39 -25.31 -45.99
C GLU A 150 29.27 -24.91 -47.19
N ALA A 151 29.19 -23.64 -47.62
CA ALA A 151 29.97 -23.14 -48.76
C ALA A 151 31.49 -23.03 -48.48
N TYR A 152 31.89 -22.93 -47.21
CA TYR A 152 33.31 -22.91 -46.84
C TYR A 152 33.87 -24.32 -46.70
N GLN A 153 35.13 -24.55 -47.10
CA GLN A 153 35.85 -25.80 -46.84
C GLN A 153 36.64 -25.77 -45.52
N ASP A 154 37.18 -24.61 -45.16
CA ASP A 154 37.92 -24.39 -43.92
C ASP A 154 36.98 -24.41 -42.70
N PRO A 155 37.20 -25.30 -41.70
CA PRO A 155 36.43 -25.35 -40.48
C PRO A 155 36.35 -24.01 -39.73
N ARG A 156 37.39 -23.17 -39.76
CA ARG A 156 37.36 -21.90 -39.04
C ARG A 156 36.44 -20.88 -39.70
N ALA A 157 36.46 -20.79 -41.03
CA ALA A 157 35.50 -19.99 -41.77
C ALA A 157 34.05 -20.45 -41.52
N ARG A 158 33.80 -21.76 -41.42
CA ARG A 158 32.49 -22.30 -41.00
C ARG A 158 32.11 -21.88 -39.59
N ALA A 159 33.03 -22.04 -38.64
CA ALA A 159 32.84 -21.65 -37.25
C ALA A 159 32.50 -20.15 -37.14
N GLN A 160 33.14 -19.28 -37.92
CA GLN A 160 32.86 -17.84 -37.92
C GLN A 160 31.40 -17.53 -38.31
N VAL A 161 30.84 -18.22 -39.30
CA VAL A 161 29.42 -18.09 -39.68
C VAL A 161 28.53 -18.58 -38.54
N LEU A 162 28.84 -19.74 -37.96
CA LEU A 162 28.00 -20.36 -36.92
C LEU A 162 28.06 -19.61 -35.58
N LEU A 163 29.17 -18.96 -35.28
CA LEU A 163 29.40 -18.16 -34.08
C LEU A 163 28.95 -16.70 -34.23
N ALA A 164 28.43 -16.32 -35.40
CA ALA A 164 27.93 -14.98 -35.65
C ALA A 164 26.84 -14.62 -34.62
N PRO A 165 26.90 -13.43 -33.97
CA PRO A 165 25.97 -13.07 -32.91
C PRO A 165 24.50 -13.22 -33.30
N ALA A 166 24.14 -12.84 -34.53
CA ALA A 166 22.76 -12.96 -35.03
C ALA A 166 22.25 -14.41 -35.08
N LEU A 167 23.10 -15.39 -35.40
CA LEU A 167 22.70 -16.80 -35.40
C LEU A 167 22.59 -17.35 -33.98
N VAL A 168 23.56 -17.01 -33.12
CA VAL A 168 23.55 -17.41 -31.71
C VAL A 168 22.30 -16.87 -31.03
N ASP A 169 21.99 -15.57 -31.17
CA ASP A 169 20.81 -14.95 -30.57
C ASP A 169 19.50 -15.56 -31.11
N ALA A 170 19.45 -15.88 -32.41
CA ALA A 170 18.27 -16.51 -33.01
C ALA A 170 17.99 -17.91 -32.44
N LEU A 171 19.04 -18.72 -32.20
CA LEU A 171 18.92 -20.08 -31.68
C LEU A 171 18.78 -20.10 -30.15
N SER A 172 19.60 -19.35 -29.42
CA SER A 172 19.50 -19.21 -27.96
C SER A 172 18.21 -18.51 -27.53
N GLY A 173 17.67 -17.60 -28.34
CA GLY A 173 16.34 -17.01 -28.12
C GLY A 173 15.17 -17.95 -28.38
N ASN A 174 15.41 -19.13 -28.98
CA ASN A 174 14.40 -20.15 -29.27
C ASN A 174 14.91 -21.55 -28.87
N PRO A 175 15.16 -21.80 -27.58
CA PRO A 175 15.77 -23.03 -27.10
C PRO A 175 14.85 -24.25 -27.28
N ASP A 176 15.42 -25.46 -27.15
CA ASP A 176 14.67 -26.72 -27.28
C ASP A 176 13.58 -26.82 -26.19
N THR A 177 12.33 -26.84 -26.64
CA THR A 177 11.14 -26.96 -25.77
C THR A 177 11.12 -28.24 -24.95
N ALA A 178 11.84 -29.29 -25.35
CA ALA A 178 11.97 -30.52 -24.58
C ALA A 178 12.73 -30.34 -23.25
N THR A 179 13.51 -29.26 -23.11
CA THR A 179 14.27 -28.93 -21.89
C THR A 179 13.55 -27.97 -20.95
N ARG A 180 12.31 -27.57 -21.31
CA ARG A 180 11.54 -26.56 -20.60
C ARG A 180 11.22 -27.01 -19.17
N VAL A 181 11.55 -26.15 -18.22
CA VAL A 181 11.06 -26.21 -16.84
C VAL A 181 10.31 -24.91 -16.54
N GLN A 182 9.18 -25.01 -15.85
CA GLN A 182 8.37 -23.86 -15.45
C GLN A 182 8.20 -23.85 -13.93
N SER A 183 8.26 -22.67 -13.33
CA SER A 183 7.89 -22.46 -11.94
C SER A 183 6.37 -22.65 -11.71
N PRO A 184 5.91 -22.72 -10.45
CA PRO A 184 4.51 -22.44 -10.11
C PRO A 184 4.07 -21.07 -10.65
N VAL A 185 2.76 -20.89 -10.79
CA VAL A 185 2.15 -19.61 -11.13
C VAL A 185 1.91 -18.81 -9.86
N PHE A 186 2.38 -17.58 -9.85
CA PHE A 186 2.18 -16.61 -8.77
C PHE A 186 1.18 -15.54 -9.21
N ARG A 187 0.63 -14.78 -8.27
CA ARG A 187 -0.40 -13.77 -8.54
C ARG A 187 -0.01 -12.39 -8.01
N VAL A 188 -0.43 -11.37 -8.75
CA VAL A 188 -0.41 -9.97 -8.35
C VAL A 188 -1.85 -9.47 -8.27
N ARG A 189 -2.21 -8.81 -7.18
CA ARG A 189 -3.40 -7.97 -7.09
C ARG A 189 -3.00 -6.56 -7.51
N VAL A 190 -3.64 -6.05 -8.55
CA VAL A 190 -3.43 -4.70 -9.06
C VAL A 190 -4.57 -3.82 -8.58
N ASP A 191 -4.26 -2.77 -7.82
CA ASP A 191 -5.23 -1.76 -7.38
C ASP A 191 -4.91 -0.41 -8.06
N ARG A 192 -5.79 0.59 -7.92
CA ARG A 192 -5.47 1.96 -8.35
C ARG A 192 -4.48 2.63 -7.39
N VAL A 193 -3.78 3.68 -7.85
CA VAL A 193 -2.75 4.41 -7.06
C VAL A 193 -3.25 4.90 -5.69
N GLY A 194 -4.53 5.28 -5.57
CA GLY A 194 -5.13 5.67 -4.29
C GLY A 194 -5.08 4.60 -3.19
N ALA A 195 -4.84 3.34 -3.55
CA ALA A 195 -4.57 2.25 -2.62
C ALA A 195 -3.26 2.45 -1.84
N ARG A 196 -2.23 3.01 -2.49
CA ARG A 196 -0.90 3.28 -1.92
C ARG A 196 -0.78 4.70 -1.40
N PHE A 197 -1.27 5.69 -2.13
CA PHE A 197 -1.04 7.10 -1.84
C PHE A 197 -2.35 7.89 -1.69
N ALA A 198 -2.62 8.36 -0.47
CA ALA A 198 -3.75 9.25 -0.17
C ALA A 198 -3.61 9.93 1.20
N ALA A 199 -4.16 11.12 1.35
CA ALA A 199 -4.39 11.76 2.65
C ALA A 199 -5.88 11.69 3.03
N TRP A 200 -6.18 11.13 4.20
CA TRP A 200 -7.54 10.91 4.71
C TRP A 200 -7.94 11.93 5.78
N TYR A 201 -9.15 12.46 5.68
CA TYR A 201 -9.76 13.29 6.71
C TYR A 201 -11.07 12.66 7.16
N GLU A 202 -11.15 12.24 8.43
CA GLU A 202 -12.38 11.73 9.02
C GLU A 202 -13.18 12.88 9.63
N CYS A 203 -14.44 13.00 9.25
CA CYS A 203 -15.34 13.98 9.85
C CYS A 203 -16.73 13.39 10.13
N PHE A 204 -17.41 13.93 11.13
CA PHE A 204 -18.79 13.55 11.44
C PHE A 204 -19.70 14.54 10.74
N PRO A 205 -20.51 14.14 9.73
CA PRO A 205 -21.39 15.06 9.03
C PRO A 205 -22.31 15.86 9.97
N ARG A 206 -22.82 15.21 11.02
CA ARG A 206 -23.65 15.86 12.05
C ARG A 206 -22.96 16.96 12.85
N CYS A 207 -21.63 16.98 12.86
CA CYS A 207 -20.79 17.97 13.55
C CYS A 207 -20.28 19.09 12.62
N CYS A 208 -20.63 19.06 11.33
CA CYS A 208 -20.18 20.07 10.36
C CYS A 208 -21.05 21.35 10.37
N GLY A 209 -22.19 21.32 11.06
CA GLY A 209 -23.06 22.49 11.21
C GLY A 209 -22.44 23.61 12.04
N ARG A 210 -23.04 24.81 11.98
CA ARG A 210 -22.52 26.02 12.64
C ARG A 210 -23.23 26.39 13.94
N GLU A 211 -24.39 25.80 14.20
CA GLU A 211 -25.23 26.14 15.35
C GLU A 211 -25.15 25.06 16.44
N LYS A 212 -24.77 25.47 17.67
CA LYS A 212 -24.68 24.54 18.81
C LYS A 212 -26.04 23.88 19.07
N GLY A 213 -26.03 22.58 19.29
CA GLY A 213 -27.24 21.80 19.58
C GLY A 213 -28.11 21.48 18.36
N LYS A 214 -27.72 21.90 17.14
CA LYS A 214 -28.38 21.48 15.90
C LYS A 214 -27.55 20.44 15.17
N HIS A 215 -28.25 19.46 14.59
CA HIS A 215 -27.64 18.42 13.77
C HIS A 215 -27.20 19.00 12.42
N GLY A 216 -25.96 18.73 12.01
CA GLY A 216 -25.46 19.08 10.67
C GLY A 216 -26.04 18.19 9.58
N THR A 217 -26.02 18.67 8.35
CA THR A 217 -26.53 17.99 7.15
C THR A 217 -25.42 17.72 6.14
N PHE A 218 -25.69 16.97 5.08
CA PHE A 218 -24.73 16.85 3.97
C PHE A 218 -24.40 18.20 3.33
N ARG A 219 -25.30 19.18 3.36
CA ARG A 219 -25.03 20.53 2.86
C ARG A 219 -23.97 21.26 3.71
N ASP A 220 -24.00 21.06 5.03
CA ASP A 220 -22.95 21.62 5.90
C ASP A 220 -21.58 20.98 5.63
N VAL A 221 -21.56 19.72 5.19
CA VAL A 221 -20.31 19.07 4.72
C VAL A 221 -19.85 19.66 3.39
N GLU A 222 -20.76 19.91 2.44
CA GLU A 222 -20.45 20.57 1.17
C GLU A 222 -19.71 21.90 1.38
N ASP A 223 -20.14 22.69 2.37
CA ASP A 223 -19.52 23.98 2.72
C ASP A 223 -18.08 23.84 3.25
N ARG A 224 -17.69 22.66 3.76
CA ARG A 224 -16.34 22.38 4.27
C ARG A 224 -15.38 21.83 3.22
N LEU A 225 -15.88 21.34 2.08
CA LEU A 225 -15.04 20.73 1.04
C LEU A 225 -13.87 21.63 0.59
N PRO A 226 -14.05 22.95 0.33
CA PRO A 226 -12.96 23.80 -0.11
C PRO A 226 -11.81 23.88 0.91
N GLU A 227 -12.14 23.95 2.20
CA GLU A 227 -11.14 24.02 3.27
C GLU A 227 -10.39 22.69 3.44
N ILE A 228 -11.12 21.57 3.45
CA ILE A 228 -10.53 20.24 3.55
C ILE A 228 -9.61 19.98 2.35
N ARG A 229 -10.05 20.37 1.14
CA ARG A 229 -9.23 20.26 -0.05
C ARG A 229 -8.00 21.17 0.00
N LYS A 230 -8.13 22.41 0.52
CA LYS A 230 -7.00 23.33 0.71
C LYS A 230 -5.94 22.75 1.64
N MET A 231 -6.33 22.03 2.69
CA MET A 231 -5.38 21.27 3.53
C MET A 231 -4.71 20.11 2.80
N GLY A 232 -5.16 19.78 1.60
CA GLY A 232 -4.57 18.77 0.76
C GLY A 232 -4.99 17.35 1.11
N PHE A 233 -6.21 17.14 1.59
CA PHE A 233 -6.78 15.79 1.68
C PHE A 233 -7.30 15.31 0.31
N ASP A 234 -7.32 13.99 0.15
CA ASP A 234 -7.81 13.29 -1.05
C ASP A 234 -9.04 12.43 -0.74
N VAL A 235 -9.19 11.98 0.52
CA VAL A 235 -10.31 11.15 0.97
C VAL A 235 -11.02 11.81 2.15
N LEU A 236 -12.34 11.92 2.05
CA LEU A 236 -13.23 12.35 3.12
C LEU A 236 -13.98 11.13 3.66
N TYR A 237 -13.63 10.71 4.88
CA TYR A 237 -14.18 9.52 5.54
C TYR A 237 -15.30 9.92 6.51
N PHE A 238 -16.45 9.25 6.39
CA PHE A 238 -17.56 9.39 7.33
C PHE A 238 -17.74 8.12 8.17
N PRO A 239 -17.98 8.26 9.49
CA PRO A 239 -18.67 7.25 10.27
C PRO A 239 -20.01 6.86 9.63
N PRO A 240 -20.71 5.82 10.12
CA PRO A 240 -21.98 5.40 9.54
C PRO A 240 -22.96 6.56 9.38
N ILE A 241 -23.53 6.70 8.18
CA ILE A 241 -24.48 7.77 7.80
C ILE A 241 -25.94 7.30 7.85
N HIS A 242 -26.17 6.14 8.48
CA HIS A 242 -27.44 5.43 8.50
C HIS A 242 -28.30 5.84 9.70
N PRO A 243 -29.61 5.56 9.69
CA PRO A 243 -30.47 5.82 10.83
C PRO A 243 -29.94 5.19 12.13
N VAL A 244 -29.98 5.94 13.23
CA VAL A 244 -29.48 5.48 14.55
C VAL A 244 -30.61 4.94 15.42
N GLY A 245 -30.40 3.78 16.06
CA GLY A 245 -31.36 3.14 16.97
C GLY A 245 -31.79 4.01 18.16
N PHE A 246 -33.01 3.78 18.67
CA PHE A 246 -33.59 4.46 19.83
C PHE A 246 -33.43 3.61 21.11
N THR A 247 -33.60 2.30 20.98
CA THR A 247 -33.54 1.35 22.09
C THR A 247 -32.12 1.20 22.59
N LYS A 248 -31.91 1.37 23.90
CA LYS A 248 -30.60 1.36 24.56
C LYS A 248 -29.60 2.38 23.98
N ARG A 249 -30.09 3.42 23.31
CA ARG A 249 -29.26 4.50 22.76
C ARG A 249 -28.35 5.07 23.84
N LYS A 250 -27.06 5.22 23.50
CA LYS A 250 -26.08 5.85 24.38
C LYS A 250 -26.16 7.37 24.35
N GLY A 251 -26.05 7.98 25.53
CA GLY A 251 -25.97 9.43 25.70
C GLY A 251 -24.53 9.95 25.74
N PRO A 252 -24.36 11.26 25.99
CA PRO A 252 -23.09 11.95 26.19
C PRO A 252 -22.10 11.16 27.04
N ASN A 253 -20.82 11.23 26.69
CA ASN A 253 -19.74 10.51 27.37
C ASN A 253 -19.97 8.98 27.53
N ASN A 254 -20.59 8.34 26.54
CA ASN A 254 -20.88 6.90 26.55
C ASN A 254 -21.83 6.47 27.69
N SER A 255 -22.71 7.37 28.13
CA SER A 255 -23.74 7.08 29.14
C SER A 255 -24.73 6.02 28.64
N LEU A 256 -25.15 5.12 29.53
CA LEU A 256 -26.20 4.12 29.23
C LEU A 256 -27.61 4.73 29.11
N VAL A 257 -27.76 6.00 29.52
CA VAL A 257 -29.02 6.75 29.43
C VAL A 257 -28.81 7.92 28.48
N ALA A 258 -29.59 7.93 27.39
CA ALA A 258 -29.71 9.04 26.47
C ALA A 258 -30.89 9.95 26.84
N GLY A 259 -30.67 11.26 26.78
CA GLY A 259 -31.70 12.27 26.77
C GLY A 259 -32.46 12.33 25.44
N LYS A 260 -33.59 13.04 25.43
CA LYS A 260 -34.52 13.11 24.29
C LYS A 260 -33.87 13.56 22.98
N ASN A 261 -32.90 14.47 23.07
CA ASN A 261 -32.25 15.09 21.90
C ASN A 261 -30.83 14.55 21.66
N ASP A 262 -30.41 13.53 22.40
CA ASP A 262 -29.08 12.98 22.23
C ASP A 262 -29.01 12.19 20.90
N PRO A 263 -27.97 12.44 20.09
CA PRO A 263 -27.90 11.91 18.74
C PRO A 263 -27.55 10.41 18.70
N GLY A 264 -27.09 9.84 19.82
CA GLY A 264 -26.65 8.45 19.89
C GLY A 264 -25.32 8.18 19.17
N CYS A 265 -24.92 6.91 19.17
CA CYS A 265 -23.73 6.44 18.46
C CYS A 265 -24.07 6.13 16.99
N PRO A 266 -23.37 6.70 15.99
CA PRO A 266 -23.60 6.37 14.58
C PRO A 266 -23.46 4.86 14.26
N TYR A 267 -22.61 4.16 15.01
CA TYR A 267 -22.41 2.72 14.88
C TYR A 267 -23.58 1.88 15.41
N SER A 268 -24.59 2.47 16.05
CA SER A 268 -25.85 1.80 16.40
C SER A 268 -26.83 1.86 15.23
N ILE A 269 -26.46 1.18 14.14
CA ILE A 269 -27.13 1.26 12.84
C ILE A 269 -28.49 0.57 12.90
N GLY A 270 -29.52 1.26 12.42
CA GLY A 270 -30.86 0.74 12.22
C GLY A 270 -31.91 1.39 13.09
N SER A 271 -33.03 1.76 12.48
CA SER A 271 -34.24 2.14 13.20
C SER A 271 -35.47 1.89 12.32
N SER A 272 -36.62 2.39 12.73
CA SER A 272 -37.83 2.43 11.89
C SER A 272 -37.65 3.19 10.58
N PHE A 273 -36.59 4.00 10.43
CA PHE A 273 -36.28 4.76 9.21
C PHE A 273 -35.41 3.99 8.21
N GLY A 274 -34.90 2.81 8.56
CA GLY A 274 -34.10 1.96 7.66
C GLY A 274 -32.83 1.40 8.29
N GLY A 275 -32.04 0.68 7.48
CA GLY A 275 -30.81 -0.01 7.87
C GLY A 275 -29.57 0.50 7.13
N HIS A 276 -28.65 -0.41 6.79
CA HIS A 276 -27.36 -0.10 6.14
C HIS A 276 -27.44 0.52 4.74
N ASP A 277 -28.60 0.52 4.08
CA ASP A 277 -28.83 1.15 2.78
C ASP A 277 -29.70 2.42 2.86
N ALA A 278 -29.97 2.90 4.08
CA ALA A 278 -30.72 4.12 4.34
C ALA A 278 -29.80 5.27 4.79
N ILE A 279 -30.30 6.50 4.65
CA ILE A 279 -29.67 7.72 5.16
C ILE A 279 -30.39 8.14 6.45
N GLU A 280 -29.63 8.53 7.48
CA GLU A 280 -30.16 9.17 8.67
C GLU A 280 -30.98 10.42 8.28
N PRO A 281 -32.30 10.48 8.56
CA PRO A 281 -33.15 11.58 8.13
C PRO A 281 -32.63 12.97 8.49
N ALA A 282 -31.94 13.12 9.63
CA ALA A 282 -31.35 14.39 10.03
C ALA A 282 -30.16 14.85 9.16
N LEU A 283 -29.52 13.95 8.39
CA LEU A 283 -28.46 14.30 7.43
C LEU A 283 -29.00 14.79 6.08
N GLY A 284 -30.19 14.32 5.69
CA GLY A 284 -30.84 14.63 4.42
C GLY A 284 -31.36 13.38 3.70
N THR A 285 -31.36 13.41 2.37
CA THR A 285 -31.85 12.33 1.51
C THR A 285 -30.72 11.65 0.74
N LEU A 286 -31.01 10.52 0.08
CA LEU A 286 -30.07 9.90 -0.86
C LEU A 286 -29.64 10.85 -1.99
N LYS A 287 -30.54 11.73 -2.45
CA LYS A 287 -30.20 12.75 -3.47
C LYS A 287 -29.22 13.79 -2.94
N ASP A 288 -29.32 14.16 -1.66
CA ASP A 288 -28.36 15.05 -1.03
C ASP A 288 -26.99 14.38 -0.90
N PHE A 289 -26.96 13.08 -0.57
CA PHE A 289 -25.73 12.31 -0.54
C PHE A 289 -25.08 12.21 -1.93
N GLN A 290 -25.84 11.86 -2.98
CA GLN A 290 -25.34 11.83 -4.36
C GLN A 290 -24.78 13.19 -4.81
N ARG A 291 -25.44 14.28 -4.41
CA ARG A 291 -24.93 15.65 -4.67
C ARG A 291 -23.62 15.90 -3.95
N LEU A 292 -23.48 15.48 -2.68
CA LEU A 292 -22.24 15.58 -1.93
C LEU A 292 -21.11 14.75 -2.58
N VAL A 293 -21.37 13.50 -2.98
CA VAL A 293 -20.41 12.66 -3.72
C VAL A 293 -19.92 13.38 -4.98
N LYS A 294 -20.85 13.91 -5.78
CA LYS A 294 -20.52 14.65 -6.99
C LYS A 294 -19.66 15.88 -6.70
N LYS A 295 -20.04 16.71 -5.73
CA LYS A 295 -19.28 17.91 -5.34
C LYS A 295 -17.90 17.56 -4.76
N GLY A 296 -17.81 16.47 -4.00
CA GLY A 296 -16.56 15.92 -3.52
C GLY A 296 -15.63 15.59 -4.68
N ALA A 297 -16.11 14.83 -5.66
CA ALA A 297 -15.34 14.48 -6.86
C ALA A 297 -14.90 15.72 -7.66
N GLU A 298 -15.78 16.71 -7.85
CA GLU A 298 -15.46 17.99 -8.49
C GLU A 298 -14.37 18.77 -7.73
N ALA A 299 -14.32 18.64 -6.40
CA ALA A 299 -13.28 19.23 -5.55
C ALA A 299 -12.00 18.37 -5.46
N GLY A 300 -11.97 17.17 -6.04
CA GLY A 300 -10.87 16.22 -5.93
C GLY A 300 -10.81 15.50 -4.58
N LEU A 301 -11.97 15.25 -3.97
CA LEU A 301 -12.14 14.47 -2.74
C LEU A 301 -13.02 13.24 -3.01
N GLU A 302 -12.51 12.05 -2.70
CA GLU A 302 -13.29 10.82 -2.71
C GLU A 302 -13.99 10.62 -1.37
N ILE A 303 -15.22 10.11 -1.38
CA ILE A 303 -15.94 9.78 -0.15
C ILE A 303 -15.65 8.33 0.23
N ALA A 304 -15.22 8.13 1.48
CA ALA A 304 -15.13 6.83 2.12
C ALA A 304 -16.25 6.67 3.14
N LEU A 305 -16.96 5.53 3.10
CA LEU A 305 -17.98 5.21 4.08
C LEU A 305 -17.50 4.14 5.05
N ASP A 306 -17.90 4.29 6.31
CA ASP A 306 -17.81 3.20 7.27
C ASP A 306 -18.75 2.05 6.88
N PHE A 307 -18.26 0.83 7.01
CA PHE A 307 -19.04 -0.39 6.86
C PHE A 307 -18.93 -1.22 8.14
N ALA A 308 -19.89 -1.01 9.04
CA ALA A 308 -20.01 -1.74 10.29
C ALA A 308 -21.10 -2.83 10.21
N ILE A 309 -20.68 -4.09 10.26
CA ILE A 309 -21.58 -5.24 10.29
C ILE A 309 -22.02 -5.50 11.73
N ASN A 310 -23.02 -4.72 12.16
CA ASN A 310 -23.76 -4.83 13.41
C ASN A 310 -25.17 -4.24 13.21
N CYS A 311 -26.03 -4.38 14.21
CA CYS A 311 -27.38 -3.82 14.18
C CYS A 311 -27.73 -3.23 15.54
N SER A 312 -28.42 -2.10 15.58
CA SER A 312 -29.15 -1.66 16.77
C SER A 312 -30.29 -2.65 17.10
N PRO A 313 -30.86 -2.59 18.31
CA PRO A 313 -32.05 -3.37 18.64
C PRO A 313 -33.29 -3.04 17.80
N ASP A 314 -33.28 -1.91 17.09
CA ASP A 314 -34.40 -1.43 16.27
C ASP A 314 -34.17 -1.69 14.77
N HIS A 315 -33.07 -2.33 14.38
CA HIS A 315 -32.75 -2.57 12.98
C HIS A 315 -33.78 -3.52 12.33
N PRO A 316 -34.24 -3.26 11.08
CA PRO A 316 -35.24 -4.09 10.40
C PRO A 316 -34.90 -5.59 10.30
N TYR A 317 -33.61 -5.94 10.22
CA TYR A 317 -33.15 -7.33 10.19
C TYR A 317 -33.52 -8.14 11.42
N LEU A 318 -33.70 -7.53 12.61
CA LEU A 318 -34.12 -8.28 13.79
C LEU A 318 -35.49 -8.94 13.58
N LYS A 319 -36.37 -8.32 12.79
CA LYS A 319 -37.68 -8.86 12.44
C LYS A 319 -37.63 -9.69 11.16
N ALA A 320 -36.91 -9.24 10.14
CA ALA A 320 -36.89 -9.89 8.83
C ALA A 320 -36.03 -11.17 8.80
N HIS A 321 -34.95 -11.20 9.59
CA HIS A 321 -33.95 -12.28 9.61
C HIS A 321 -33.53 -12.61 11.06
N PRO A 322 -34.45 -13.12 11.91
CA PRO A 322 -34.14 -13.43 13.30
C PRO A 322 -32.97 -14.43 13.45
N ASP A 323 -32.85 -15.39 12.52
CA ASP A 323 -31.78 -16.39 12.52
C ASP A 323 -30.38 -15.80 12.25
N TRP A 324 -30.27 -14.54 11.82
CA TRP A 324 -28.99 -13.84 11.69
C TRP A 324 -28.46 -13.35 13.04
N PHE A 325 -29.15 -13.61 14.16
CA PHE A 325 -28.72 -13.23 15.50
C PHE A 325 -28.69 -14.44 16.44
N SER A 326 -27.73 -14.46 17.37
CA SER A 326 -27.67 -15.51 18.39
C SER A 326 -28.62 -15.20 19.55
N HIS A 327 -29.73 -15.92 19.61
CA HIS A 327 -30.67 -15.86 20.73
C HIS A 327 -30.21 -16.76 21.88
N ARG A 328 -30.29 -16.23 23.10
CA ARG A 328 -30.14 -17.00 24.34
C ARG A 328 -31.39 -17.85 24.60
N PRO A 329 -31.31 -18.84 25.51
CA PRO A 329 -32.46 -19.67 25.86
C PRO A 329 -33.69 -18.90 26.39
N ASP A 330 -33.49 -17.68 26.91
CA ASP A 330 -34.54 -16.77 27.36
C ASP A 330 -35.10 -15.86 26.24
N GLY A 331 -34.66 -16.06 25.00
CA GLY A 331 -35.04 -15.29 23.82
C GLY A 331 -34.24 -13.99 23.64
N THR A 332 -33.44 -13.56 24.62
CA THR A 332 -32.67 -12.31 24.52
C THR A 332 -31.43 -12.45 23.62
N ILE A 333 -30.97 -11.34 23.03
CA ILE A 333 -29.74 -11.31 22.23
C ILE A 333 -28.63 -10.65 23.07
N LYS A 334 -27.44 -11.27 23.09
CA LYS A 334 -26.27 -10.68 23.76
C LYS A 334 -25.77 -9.49 22.93
N PHE A 335 -25.55 -8.36 23.59
CA PHE A 335 -24.93 -7.18 22.98
C PHE A 335 -23.47 -7.43 22.58
N ALA A 336 -22.96 -6.64 21.63
CA ALA A 336 -21.60 -6.80 21.16
C ALA A 336 -20.56 -6.37 22.21
N GLU A 337 -19.43 -7.05 22.26
CA GLU A 337 -18.32 -6.73 23.16
C GLU A 337 -17.00 -6.82 22.39
N ASN A 338 -16.07 -5.92 22.67
CA ASN A 338 -14.67 -6.04 22.30
C ASN A 338 -13.85 -5.82 23.58
N PRO A 339 -13.66 -6.86 24.41
CA PRO A 339 -13.20 -6.70 25.79
C PRO A 339 -11.95 -5.81 25.90
N PRO A 340 -11.95 -4.82 26.82
CA PRO A 340 -12.94 -4.59 27.87
C PRO A 340 -14.16 -3.72 27.44
N LYS A 341 -14.25 -3.28 26.18
CA LYS A 341 -15.35 -2.43 25.68
C LYS A 341 -16.66 -3.22 25.56
N LYS A 342 -17.76 -2.60 26.00
CA LYS A 342 -19.14 -3.11 25.89
C LYS A 342 -19.97 -2.16 25.04
N TYR A 343 -20.80 -2.73 24.18
CA TYR A 343 -21.63 -1.98 23.23
C TYR A 343 -23.09 -2.40 23.38
N GLU A 344 -23.72 -1.94 24.47
CA GLU A 344 -25.08 -2.29 24.88
C GLU A 344 -26.16 -1.87 23.87
N ASP A 345 -25.81 -0.94 22.99
CA ASP A 345 -26.62 -0.35 21.93
C ASP A 345 -26.54 -1.10 20.59
N ILE A 346 -25.79 -2.20 20.50
CA ILE A 346 -25.68 -3.00 19.27
C ILE A 346 -25.67 -4.51 19.52
N TYR A 347 -26.15 -5.25 18.52
CA TYR A 347 -26.13 -6.70 18.41
C TYR A 347 -25.19 -7.14 17.27
N PRO A 348 -24.32 -8.14 17.51
CA PRO A 348 -23.51 -8.74 16.46
C PRO A 348 -24.36 -9.69 15.60
N LEU A 349 -24.00 -9.82 14.33
CA LEU A 349 -24.59 -10.84 13.45
C LEU A 349 -23.95 -12.21 13.72
N ASN A 350 -24.76 -13.26 13.63
CA ASN A 350 -24.36 -14.65 13.74
C ASN A 350 -23.90 -15.18 12.37
N PHE A 351 -22.58 -15.26 12.16
CA PHE A 351 -22.02 -15.77 10.91
C PHE A 351 -22.15 -17.28 10.71
N ASP A 352 -22.58 -18.00 11.75
CA ASP A 352 -22.90 -19.43 11.72
C ASP A 352 -24.41 -19.68 11.54
N THR A 353 -25.17 -18.66 11.14
CA THR A 353 -26.59 -18.78 10.80
C THR A 353 -26.83 -19.84 9.70
N PRO A 354 -27.94 -20.61 9.75
CA PRO A 354 -28.32 -21.50 8.65
C PRO A 354 -28.48 -20.74 7.32
N ASP A 355 -28.86 -19.46 7.35
CA ASP A 355 -28.97 -18.59 6.18
C ASP A 355 -27.67 -17.81 5.90
N ARG A 356 -26.51 -18.47 6.03
CA ARG A 356 -25.20 -17.84 5.79
C ARG A 356 -25.11 -17.22 4.39
N ALA A 357 -25.65 -17.90 3.38
CA ALA A 357 -25.63 -17.39 2.00
C ALA A 357 -26.50 -16.13 1.84
N GLY A 358 -27.70 -16.08 2.45
CA GLY A 358 -28.55 -14.89 2.41
C GLY A 358 -27.87 -13.70 3.09
N MET A 359 -27.30 -13.90 4.28
CA MET A 359 -26.60 -12.84 5.01
C MET A 359 -25.38 -12.32 4.22
N TRP A 360 -24.57 -13.21 3.64
CA TRP A 360 -23.38 -12.81 2.87
C TRP A 360 -23.77 -12.02 1.61
N ASN A 361 -24.79 -12.49 0.89
CA ASN A 361 -25.31 -11.78 -0.28
C ASN A 361 -25.94 -10.43 0.08
N GLU A 362 -26.56 -10.31 1.25
CA GLU A 362 -27.10 -9.02 1.72
C GLU A 362 -25.98 -8.01 2.01
N MET A 363 -24.89 -8.44 2.68
CA MET A 363 -23.73 -7.57 2.90
C MET A 363 -23.08 -7.14 1.58
N LYS A 364 -23.01 -8.04 0.60
CA LYS A 364 -22.59 -7.72 -0.78
C LYS A 364 -23.53 -6.69 -1.42
N ARG A 365 -24.85 -6.90 -1.34
CA ARG A 365 -25.86 -6.00 -1.91
C ARG A 365 -25.71 -4.57 -1.35
N VAL A 366 -25.52 -4.42 -0.04
CA VAL A 366 -25.31 -3.12 0.61
C VAL A 366 -24.08 -2.41 0.05
N LEU A 367 -22.93 -3.09 -0.06
CA LEU A 367 -21.71 -2.49 -0.60
C LEU A 367 -21.87 -2.10 -2.09
N LEU A 368 -22.49 -2.96 -2.89
CA LEU A 368 -22.77 -2.67 -4.30
C LEU A 368 -23.73 -1.48 -4.45
N PHE A 369 -24.75 -1.39 -3.60
CA PHE A 369 -25.68 -0.25 -3.58
C PHE A 369 -24.94 1.07 -3.39
N TRP A 370 -24.05 1.18 -2.38
CA TRP A 370 -23.27 2.39 -2.15
C TRP A 370 -22.22 2.65 -3.24
N ALA A 371 -21.66 1.59 -3.83
CA ALA A 371 -20.81 1.72 -5.00
C ALA A 371 -21.57 2.30 -6.20
N GLU A 372 -22.82 1.90 -6.44
CA GLU A 372 -23.66 2.52 -7.48
C GLU A 372 -23.91 4.01 -7.22
N GLN A 373 -23.84 4.48 -5.96
CA GLN A 373 -23.95 5.91 -5.60
C GLN A 373 -22.63 6.68 -5.72
N GLY A 374 -21.56 6.02 -6.18
CA GLY A 374 -20.24 6.64 -6.41
C GLY A 374 -19.24 6.47 -5.27
N VAL A 375 -19.56 5.70 -4.23
CA VAL A 375 -18.59 5.37 -3.17
C VAL A 375 -17.60 4.33 -3.69
N ARG A 376 -16.29 4.59 -3.57
CA ARG A 376 -15.23 3.66 -4.01
C ARG A 376 -14.28 3.25 -2.89
N ILE A 377 -14.58 3.66 -1.67
CA ILE A 377 -13.73 3.41 -0.51
C ILE A 377 -14.63 3.01 0.67
N PHE A 378 -14.34 1.87 1.27
CA PHE A 378 -15.03 1.38 2.46
C PHE A 378 -14.03 1.17 3.59
N ARG A 379 -14.21 1.92 4.69
CA ARG A 379 -13.53 1.66 5.96
C ARG A 379 -14.35 0.61 6.69
N VAL A 380 -13.80 -0.59 6.85
CA VAL A 380 -14.53 -1.71 7.45
C VAL A 380 -14.24 -1.74 8.95
N ASP A 381 -15.31 -1.68 9.74
CA ASP A 381 -15.23 -1.67 11.20
C ASP A 381 -14.95 -3.07 11.77
N ASN A 382 -13.91 -3.17 12.61
CA ASN A 382 -13.56 -4.37 13.35
C ASN A 382 -13.64 -5.69 12.54
N PRO A 383 -13.05 -5.80 11.32
CA PRO A 383 -13.20 -6.98 10.46
C PRO A 383 -12.65 -8.25 11.10
N HIS A 384 -11.71 -8.13 12.05
CA HIS A 384 -11.15 -9.23 12.82
C HIS A 384 -12.17 -9.95 13.72
N THR A 385 -13.37 -9.41 13.90
CA THR A 385 -14.47 -10.05 14.64
C THR A 385 -15.39 -10.89 13.73
N LYS A 386 -15.13 -10.91 12.42
CA LYS A 386 -15.92 -11.61 11.39
C LYS A 386 -15.05 -12.68 10.71
N PRO A 387 -15.62 -13.74 10.11
CA PRO A 387 -14.85 -14.82 9.53
C PRO A 387 -13.93 -14.39 8.38
N PHE A 388 -12.74 -14.99 8.29
CA PHE A 388 -11.80 -14.71 7.20
C PHE A 388 -12.35 -15.04 5.81
N GLY A 389 -12.96 -16.22 5.65
CA GLY A 389 -13.53 -16.64 4.36
C GLY A 389 -14.68 -15.74 3.87
N PHE A 390 -15.37 -15.06 4.80
CA PHE A 390 -16.37 -14.06 4.43
C PHE A 390 -15.72 -12.85 3.76
N TRP A 391 -14.65 -12.32 4.33
CA TRP A 391 -13.96 -11.15 3.77
C TRP A 391 -13.29 -11.45 2.44
N GLU A 392 -12.61 -12.60 2.34
CA GLU A 392 -11.99 -13.04 1.09
C GLU A 392 -13.02 -13.11 -0.04
N TRP A 393 -14.18 -13.72 0.23
CA TRP A 393 -15.28 -13.79 -0.72
C TRP A 393 -15.88 -12.40 -1.04
N LEU A 394 -16.24 -11.62 -0.02
CA LEU A 394 -16.94 -10.35 -0.19
C LEU A 394 -16.11 -9.33 -0.98
N ILE A 395 -14.82 -9.22 -0.64
CA ILE A 395 -13.91 -8.29 -1.32
C ILE A 395 -13.76 -8.69 -2.79
N ALA A 396 -13.55 -9.99 -3.07
CA ALA A 396 -13.44 -10.48 -4.43
C ALA A 396 -14.70 -10.20 -5.26
N GLU A 397 -15.89 -10.42 -4.69
CA GLU A 397 -17.17 -10.19 -5.37
C GLU A 397 -17.45 -8.71 -5.64
N VAL A 398 -17.16 -7.82 -4.68
CA VAL A 398 -17.34 -6.38 -4.87
C VAL A 398 -16.34 -5.84 -5.89
N GLN A 399 -15.08 -6.26 -5.82
CA GLN A 399 -14.04 -5.83 -6.77
C GLN A 399 -14.19 -6.48 -8.15
N ALA A 400 -14.94 -7.56 -8.30
CA ALA A 400 -15.31 -8.07 -9.61
C ALA A 400 -16.30 -7.14 -10.32
N ALA A 401 -17.20 -6.49 -9.56
CA ALA A 401 -18.16 -5.51 -10.09
C ALA A 401 -17.56 -4.10 -10.22
N PHE A 402 -16.75 -3.69 -9.25
CA PHE A 402 -16.08 -2.38 -9.18
C PHE A 402 -14.59 -2.56 -8.84
N PRO A 403 -13.72 -2.83 -9.85
CA PRO A 403 -12.31 -3.16 -9.64
C PRO A 403 -11.47 -2.09 -8.93
N ASP A 404 -11.96 -0.85 -8.92
CA ASP A 404 -11.35 0.33 -8.32
C ASP A 404 -11.69 0.53 -6.83
N VAL A 405 -12.52 -0.33 -6.24
CA VAL A 405 -12.91 -0.25 -4.82
C VAL A 405 -11.74 -0.57 -3.89
N ILE A 406 -11.56 0.28 -2.88
CA ILE A 406 -10.58 0.15 -1.80
C ILE A 406 -11.28 -0.27 -0.50
N PHE A 407 -10.72 -1.27 0.16
CA PHE A 407 -11.13 -1.67 1.52
C PHE A 407 -10.02 -1.34 2.53
N LEU A 408 -10.37 -0.57 3.57
CA LEU A 408 -9.50 -0.29 4.72
C LEU A 408 -9.94 -1.14 5.92
N ALA A 409 -9.06 -2.04 6.39
CA ALA A 409 -9.32 -2.85 7.58
C ALA A 409 -9.01 -2.09 8.87
N GLU A 410 -10.02 -1.77 9.69
CA GLU A 410 -9.80 -1.31 11.06
C GLU A 410 -9.60 -2.47 12.03
N ALA A 411 -8.39 -3.03 12.03
CA ALA A 411 -8.07 -4.20 12.84
C ALA A 411 -6.98 -3.90 13.88
N PHE A 412 -7.35 -3.31 15.01
CA PHE A 412 -6.45 -3.19 16.17
C PHE A 412 -6.46 -4.50 16.98
N THR A 413 -5.78 -5.50 16.45
CA THR A 413 -5.73 -6.87 17.00
C THR A 413 -4.31 -7.41 16.94
N ARG A 414 -4.06 -8.70 17.20
CA ARG A 414 -2.72 -9.30 17.15
C ARG A 414 -2.14 -9.29 15.72
N PRO A 415 -0.80 -9.22 15.56
CA PRO A 415 -0.18 -9.02 14.24
C PRO A 415 -0.54 -10.07 13.18
N ARG A 416 -0.66 -11.35 13.58
CA ARG A 416 -1.01 -12.44 12.65
C ARG A 416 -2.39 -12.26 12.03
N VAL A 417 -3.35 -11.75 12.80
CA VAL A 417 -4.72 -11.51 12.32
C VAL A 417 -4.76 -10.30 11.38
N MET A 418 -4.06 -9.21 11.72
CA MET A 418 -3.92 -8.04 10.84
C MET A 418 -3.32 -8.41 9.48
N LYS A 419 -2.21 -9.15 9.50
CA LYS A 419 -1.51 -9.60 8.29
C LYS A 419 -2.37 -10.57 7.48
N ALA A 420 -3.14 -11.44 8.12
CA ALA A 420 -4.07 -12.33 7.42
C ALA A 420 -5.15 -11.54 6.65
N LEU A 421 -5.77 -10.54 7.28
CA LEU A 421 -6.77 -9.68 6.62
C LEU A 421 -6.17 -8.96 5.39
N ALA A 422 -4.95 -8.41 5.52
CA ALA A 422 -4.26 -7.81 4.39
C ALA A 422 -4.02 -8.81 3.25
N LYS A 423 -3.56 -10.03 3.55
CA LYS A 423 -3.33 -11.11 2.57
C LYS A 423 -4.61 -11.56 1.86
N LEU A 424 -5.74 -11.58 2.57
CA LEU A 424 -7.04 -12.03 2.06
C LEU A 424 -7.77 -11.01 1.17
N GLY A 425 -7.22 -9.80 0.99
CA GLY A 425 -7.72 -8.86 -0.01
C GLY A 425 -7.92 -7.43 0.49
N PHE A 426 -7.84 -7.15 1.80
CA PHE A 426 -7.98 -5.78 2.29
C PHE A 426 -6.90 -4.87 1.70
N THR A 427 -7.30 -3.85 0.95
CA THR A 427 -6.41 -2.95 0.20
C THR A 427 -5.45 -2.20 1.12
N GLN A 428 -5.97 -1.70 2.25
CA GLN A 428 -5.23 -0.97 3.27
C GLN A 428 -5.51 -1.57 4.67
N SER A 429 -4.65 -1.25 5.62
CA SER A 429 -4.81 -1.66 7.02
C SER A 429 -4.51 -0.48 7.93
N TYR A 430 -5.32 -0.30 8.98
CA TYR A 430 -4.87 0.45 10.15
C TYR A 430 -3.62 -0.23 10.75
N SER A 431 -2.87 0.51 11.56
CA SER A 431 -1.57 0.09 12.08
C SER A 431 -1.44 0.36 13.59
N TYR A 432 -0.32 -0.04 14.19
CA TYR A 432 -0.03 0.28 15.58
C TYR A 432 0.62 1.66 15.78
N PHE A 433 0.58 2.52 14.76
CA PHE A 433 1.30 3.80 14.75
C PHE A 433 1.06 4.64 16.00
N THR A 434 -0.18 4.76 16.47
CA THR A 434 -0.57 5.54 17.66
C THR A 434 0.14 5.07 18.95
N TRP A 435 0.58 3.81 19.00
CA TRP A 435 1.31 3.21 20.11
C TRP A 435 2.81 2.98 19.80
N ARG A 436 3.37 3.69 18.82
CA ARG A 436 4.80 3.75 18.54
C ARG A 436 5.25 5.20 18.66
N ASN A 437 5.90 5.53 19.77
CA ASN A 437 6.22 6.91 20.14
C ASN A 437 7.72 7.12 20.35
N PHE A 438 8.46 6.08 20.73
CA PHE A 438 9.90 6.17 20.94
C PHE A 438 10.69 5.76 19.70
N LYS A 439 11.92 6.26 19.57
CA LYS A 439 12.79 6.07 18.40
C LYS A 439 12.94 4.59 18.01
N ALA A 440 13.24 3.72 18.98
CA ALA A 440 13.42 2.29 18.73
C ALA A 440 12.12 1.62 18.25
N GLU A 441 11.00 1.93 18.89
CA GLU A 441 9.68 1.40 18.53
C GLU A 441 9.30 1.75 17.08
N ILE A 442 9.57 3.00 16.68
CA ILE A 442 9.28 3.49 15.33
C ILE A 442 10.20 2.80 14.33
N ILE A 443 11.51 2.74 14.59
CA ILE A 443 12.46 2.07 13.69
C ILE A 443 12.10 0.61 13.49
N GLU A 444 11.86 -0.14 14.57
CA GLU A 444 11.50 -1.55 14.52
C GLU A 444 10.21 -1.77 13.71
N TYR A 445 9.15 -1.04 14.07
CA TYR A 445 7.84 -1.24 13.46
C TYR A 445 7.80 -0.86 11.98
N PHE A 446 8.42 0.25 11.60
CA PHE A 446 8.43 0.67 10.20
C PHE A 446 9.39 -0.15 9.37
N THR A 447 10.51 -0.63 9.93
CA THR A 447 11.35 -1.62 9.23
C THR A 447 10.56 -2.89 8.90
N GLU A 448 9.73 -3.38 9.84
CA GLU A 448 8.85 -4.53 9.58
C GLU A 448 7.86 -4.24 8.44
N LEU A 449 7.20 -3.07 8.44
CA LEU A 449 6.18 -2.71 7.45
C LEU A 449 6.74 -2.45 6.05
N THR A 450 7.97 -1.94 5.93
CA THR A 450 8.56 -1.52 4.66
C THR A 450 9.55 -2.52 4.06
N THR A 451 9.67 -3.71 4.64
CA THR A 451 10.55 -4.78 4.13
C THR A 451 9.75 -6.04 3.77
N PRO A 452 10.24 -6.85 2.81
CA PRO A 452 9.62 -8.12 2.50
C PRO A 452 9.58 -9.07 3.72
N PRO A 453 8.51 -9.86 3.89
CA PRO A 453 7.40 -9.99 2.96
C PRO A 453 6.26 -8.99 3.20
N VAL A 454 6.29 -8.16 4.24
CA VAL A 454 5.11 -7.37 4.67
C VAL A 454 4.75 -6.28 3.65
N CYS A 455 5.74 -5.59 3.10
CA CYS A 455 5.53 -4.56 2.09
C CYS A 455 4.82 -5.09 0.83
N GLU A 456 4.95 -6.40 0.55
CA GLU A 456 4.35 -7.04 -0.62
C GLU A 456 2.83 -7.20 -0.52
N TYR A 457 2.21 -7.06 0.67
CA TYR A 457 0.77 -7.28 0.83
C TYR A 457 0.05 -6.32 1.78
N MET A 458 0.76 -5.54 2.60
CA MET A 458 0.15 -4.68 3.60
C MET A 458 0.52 -3.21 3.36
N ARG A 459 -0.51 -2.37 3.16
CA ARG A 459 -0.39 -0.91 3.04
C ARG A 459 -0.92 -0.27 4.33
N ALA A 460 -0.04 0.32 5.13
CA ALA A 460 -0.40 0.84 6.45
C ALA A 460 -0.95 2.27 6.35
N ASN A 461 -2.25 2.44 6.60
CA ASN A 461 -2.91 3.74 6.73
C ASN A 461 -2.68 4.30 8.15
N LEU A 462 -1.86 5.34 8.24
CA LEU A 462 -1.42 5.91 9.52
C LEU A 462 -2.37 7.02 10.00
N PHE A 463 -3.49 6.63 10.60
CA PHE A 463 -4.30 7.60 11.33
C PHE A 463 -3.55 8.09 12.59
N ALA A 464 -3.36 9.41 12.71
CA ALA A 464 -2.69 10.02 13.87
C ALA A 464 -3.55 10.03 15.14
N ASN A 465 -4.87 10.04 14.95
CA ASN A 465 -5.91 9.89 15.96
C ASN A 465 -7.16 9.29 15.29
N THR A 466 -8.06 8.72 16.08
CA THR A 466 -9.39 8.26 15.64
C THR A 466 -10.43 8.62 16.70
N PRO A 467 -11.75 8.54 16.43
CA PRO A 467 -12.77 8.81 17.44
C PRO A 467 -12.67 7.91 18.69
N ASP A 468 -12.04 6.74 18.57
CA ASP A 468 -11.83 5.74 19.62
C ASP A 468 -10.43 5.79 20.24
N ILE A 469 -9.49 6.48 19.60
CA ILE A 469 -8.08 6.53 19.99
C ILE A 469 -7.66 8.00 20.03
N PHE A 470 -7.70 8.56 21.23
CA PHE A 470 -6.95 9.74 21.66
C PHE A 470 -5.63 9.27 22.27
N PRO A 471 -4.54 9.17 21.48
CA PRO A 471 -3.30 8.53 21.93
C PRO A 471 -2.76 9.22 23.18
N THR A 472 -2.29 8.43 24.15
CA THR A 472 -1.72 8.94 25.41
C THR A 472 -0.61 9.98 25.22
N PHE A 473 0.16 9.87 24.13
CA PHE A 473 1.13 10.89 23.72
C PHE A 473 0.47 12.27 23.49
N LEU A 474 -0.60 12.35 22.69
CA LEU A 474 -1.30 13.60 22.39
C LEU A 474 -2.00 14.19 23.60
N GLN A 475 -2.43 13.36 24.57
CA GLN A 475 -3.08 13.83 25.80
C GLN A 475 -2.17 14.72 26.66
N ARG A 476 -0.85 14.57 26.54
CA ARG A 476 0.14 15.25 27.39
C ARG A 476 1.03 16.22 26.62
N ALA A 477 1.22 16.00 25.33
CA ALA A 477 2.23 16.67 24.51
C ALA A 477 1.83 18.07 24.03
N GLY A 478 0.58 18.50 24.23
CA GLY A 478 0.07 19.78 23.72
C GLY A 478 0.25 19.93 22.21
N ARG A 479 0.20 21.18 21.71
CA ARG A 479 0.38 21.51 20.28
C ARG A 479 1.65 20.90 19.64
N PRO A 480 2.84 20.89 20.29
CA PRO A 480 4.03 20.25 19.73
C PRO A 480 3.80 18.76 19.40
N GLY A 481 3.09 18.04 20.25
CA GLY A 481 2.74 16.64 20.02
C GLY A 481 1.95 16.42 18.72
N TYR A 482 0.95 17.25 18.45
CA TYR A 482 0.18 17.16 17.20
C TYR A 482 1.06 17.42 15.98
N LYS A 483 1.97 18.40 16.05
CA LYS A 483 2.95 18.66 14.97
C LYS A 483 3.85 17.45 14.73
N ILE A 484 4.42 16.87 15.78
CA ILE A 484 5.27 15.67 15.73
C ILE A 484 4.52 14.52 15.04
N ARG A 485 3.30 14.21 15.50
CA ARG A 485 2.51 13.10 14.96
C ARG A 485 2.05 13.36 13.53
N ALA A 486 1.74 14.60 13.16
CA ALA A 486 1.39 14.98 11.80
C ALA A 486 2.55 14.70 10.83
N VAL A 487 3.77 15.16 11.18
CA VAL A 487 4.97 14.93 10.38
C VAL A 487 5.21 13.43 10.23
N LEU A 488 5.30 12.70 11.34
CA LEU A 488 5.56 11.26 11.32
C LEU A 488 4.54 10.49 10.46
N ALA A 489 3.24 10.77 10.62
CA ALA A 489 2.20 10.10 9.84
C ALA A 489 2.33 10.40 8.33
N ALA A 490 2.56 11.68 8.01
CA ALA A 490 2.65 12.17 6.64
C ALA A 490 3.92 11.71 5.90
N THR A 491 5.03 11.41 6.59
CA THR A 491 6.30 11.08 5.94
C THR A 491 6.76 9.64 6.13
N LEU A 492 6.26 8.90 7.13
CA LEU A 492 6.59 7.47 7.29
C LEU A 492 5.76 6.55 6.37
N SER A 493 4.55 6.95 5.96
CA SER A 493 3.70 6.16 5.06
C SER A 493 3.18 7.01 3.90
N PRO A 494 3.04 6.44 2.69
CA PRO A 494 2.37 7.10 1.59
C PRO A 494 0.85 7.24 1.81
N VAL A 495 0.25 6.58 2.79
CA VAL A 495 -1.17 6.76 3.15
C VAL A 495 -1.34 7.02 4.66
N TYR A 496 -2.02 8.11 4.99
CA TYR A 496 -2.24 8.53 6.37
C TYR A 496 -3.59 9.22 6.54
N GLY A 497 -4.01 9.42 7.79
CA GLY A 497 -5.23 10.14 8.09
C GLY A 497 -5.23 10.90 9.41
N ILE A 498 -6.20 11.79 9.56
CA ILE A 498 -6.53 12.45 10.83
C ILE A 498 -8.04 12.47 11.05
N PHE A 499 -8.44 12.45 12.31
CA PHE A 499 -9.82 12.67 12.73
C PHE A 499 -10.02 14.13 13.14
N GLN A 500 -11.12 14.74 12.68
CA GLN A 500 -11.47 16.15 12.90
C GLN A 500 -11.22 16.62 14.33
N GLY A 501 -10.67 17.82 14.45
CA GLY A 501 -10.20 18.38 15.73
C GLY A 501 -8.71 18.16 15.96
N PHE A 502 -8.08 17.19 15.29
CA PHE A 502 -6.62 17.05 15.31
C PHE A 502 -5.91 18.33 14.85
N GLU A 503 -6.43 18.97 13.80
CA GLU A 503 -5.89 20.23 13.27
C GLU A 503 -6.02 21.39 14.26
N LEU A 504 -6.94 21.32 15.21
CA LEU A 504 -7.14 22.30 16.27
C LEU A 504 -6.33 21.96 17.53
N CYS A 505 -5.60 20.84 17.51
CA CYS A 505 -4.88 20.31 18.67
C CYS A 505 -5.79 20.08 19.89
N GLU A 506 -7.06 19.71 19.65
CA GLU A 506 -8.06 19.58 20.69
C GLU A 506 -8.24 18.13 21.19
N GLY A 507 -8.63 18.03 22.47
CA GLY A 507 -9.03 16.77 23.09
C GLY A 507 -8.91 16.85 24.60
N VAL A 508 -9.94 16.39 25.30
CA VAL A 508 -9.89 16.16 26.75
C VAL A 508 -9.96 14.65 26.96
N PRO A 509 -8.99 14.02 27.65
CA PRO A 509 -9.01 12.57 27.79
C PRO A 509 -9.99 12.15 28.87
N VAL A 510 -10.68 11.02 28.64
CA VAL A 510 -11.27 10.29 29.77
C VAL A 510 -10.12 9.74 30.63
N PRO A 511 -10.07 10.03 31.95
CA PRO A 511 -8.93 9.64 32.79
C PRO A 511 -8.58 8.15 32.68
N GLY A 512 -7.31 7.87 32.40
CA GLY A 512 -6.78 6.50 32.28
C GLY A 512 -7.23 5.74 31.03
N LYS A 513 -7.86 6.41 30.05
CA LYS A 513 -8.34 5.81 28.80
C LYS A 513 -7.82 6.59 27.59
N GLU A 514 -7.93 5.98 26.43
CA GLU A 514 -7.64 6.61 25.13
C GLU A 514 -8.92 7.12 24.46
N GLU A 515 -9.99 7.38 25.24
CA GLU A 515 -11.24 7.93 24.69
C GLU A 515 -11.29 9.44 24.91
N TYR A 516 -11.87 10.16 23.95
CA TYR A 516 -12.19 11.58 24.11
C TYR A 516 -13.37 11.75 25.08
N GLN A 517 -13.23 12.63 26.05
CA GLN A 517 -14.35 13.24 26.76
C GLN A 517 -15.12 14.14 25.77
N HIS A 518 -16.43 14.19 25.90
CA HIS A 518 -17.32 14.84 24.93
C HIS A 518 -17.09 14.31 23.52
N SER A 519 -16.98 12.98 23.37
CA SER A 519 -16.72 12.36 22.08
C SER A 519 -17.80 12.69 21.05
N ASP A 520 -17.37 13.03 19.83
CA ASP A 520 -18.25 13.23 18.67
C ASP A 520 -19.10 12.00 18.36
N LYS A 521 -18.72 10.81 18.87
CA LYS A 521 -19.53 9.59 18.80
C LYS A 521 -20.85 9.71 19.54
N TYR A 522 -20.96 10.52 20.58
CA TYR A 522 -22.18 10.62 21.40
C TYR A 522 -22.77 12.02 21.46
N GLU A 523 -22.02 13.03 21.00
CA GLU A 523 -22.40 14.44 21.06
C GLU A 523 -22.21 15.12 19.70
N ILE A 524 -23.03 16.14 19.41
CA ILE A 524 -22.82 17.02 18.26
C ILE A 524 -21.92 18.17 18.69
N ARG A 525 -20.71 18.24 18.13
CA ARG A 525 -19.72 19.28 18.47
C ARG A 525 -19.46 20.23 17.30
N VAL A 526 -19.94 21.46 17.48
CA VAL A 526 -19.61 22.59 16.60
C VAL A 526 -18.26 23.17 17.00
N ARG A 527 -17.42 23.47 16.01
CA ARG A 527 -16.05 23.98 16.20
C ARG A 527 -15.85 25.30 15.48
N ASP A 528 -15.01 26.15 16.07
CA ASP A 528 -14.34 27.21 15.31
C ASP A 528 -13.12 26.59 14.61
N TRP A 529 -13.28 26.29 13.34
CA TRP A 529 -12.23 25.65 12.55
C TRP A 529 -10.99 26.55 12.38
N ASN A 530 -11.10 27.87 12.60
CA ASN A 530 -9.99 28.80 12.49
C ASN A 530 -9.48 29.28 13.86
N ALA A 531 -9.81 28.54 14.93
CA ALA A 531 -9.35 28.84 16.27
C ALA A 531 -7.81 29.07 16.29
N PRO A 532 -7.32 30.12 16.99
CA PRO A 532 -5.89 30.40 17.09
C PRO A 532 -5.11 29.20 17.62
N GLY A 533 -3.92 28.96 17.07
CA GLY A 533 -3.06 27.85 17.48
C GLY A 533 -3.29 26.55 16.72
N ASN A 534 -4.26 26.50 15.79
CA ASN A 534 -4.40 25.37 14.87
C ASN A 534 -3.11 25.11 14.05
N ILE A 535 -3.03 23.92 13.46
CA ILE A 535 -1.88 23.44 12.68
C ILE A 535 -2.25 23.15 11.21
N LYS A 536 -3.31 23.78 10.70
CA LYS A 536 -3.76 23.58 9.31
C LYS A 536 -2.68 23.91 8.29
N ASP A 537 -1.91 24.97 8.52
CA ASP A 537 -0.83 25.37 7.62
C ASP A 537 0.28 24.31 7.55
N LEU A 538 0.62 23.68 8.68
CA LEU A 538 1.57 22.56 8.71
C LEU A 538 1.03 21.37 7.91
N ILE A 539 -0.21 20.97 8.17
CA ILE A 539 -0.86 19.85 7.45
C ILE A 539 -0.89 20.13 5.94
N THR A 540 -1.23 21.36 5.56
CA THR A 540 -1.23 21.82 4.18
C THR A 540 0.15 21.66 3.54
N ARG A 541 1.22 22.17 4.18
CA ARG A 541 2.60 22.03 3.69
C ARG A 541 3.04 20.58 3.58
N LEU A 542 2.68 19.72 4.54
CA LEU A 542 2.99 18.29 4.50
C LEU A 542 2.30 17.60 3.33
N ASN A 543 1.04 17.91 3.06
CA ASN A 543 0.31 17.34 1.94
C ASN A 543 0.79 17.86 0.59
N HIS A 544 1.23 19.12 0.50
CA HIS A 544 1.93 19.62 -0.68
C HIS A 544 3.27 18.89 -0.89
N ALA A 545 4.10 18.79 0.15
CA ALA A 545 5.36 18.05 0.10
C ALA A 545 5.15 16.61 -0.41
N ARG A 546 4.15 15.91 0.13
CA ARG A 546 3.79 14.54 -0.30
C ARG A 546 3.41 14.44 -1.79
N ARG A 547 2.74 15.45 -2.34
CA ARG A 547 2.35 15.49 -3.76
C ARG A 547 3.51 15.85 -4.67
N ASP A 548 4.32 16.83 -4.26
CA ASP A 548 5.40 17.39 -5.07
C ASP A 548 6.63 16.47 -5.10
N HIS A 549 6.74 15.55 -4.13
CA HIS A 549 7.88 14.64 -3.97
C HIS A 549 7.45 13.17 -4.09
N PRO A 550 7.65 12.53 -5.26
CA PRO A 550 7.34 11.12 -5.49
C PRO A 550 7.96 10.16 -4.46
N ALA A 551 9.10 10.49 -3.86
CA ALA A 551 9.69 9.65 -2.84
C ALA A 551 8.80 9.50 -1.59
N LEU A 552 7.92 10.46 -1.29
CA LEU A 552 6.94 10.33 -0.20
C LEU A 552 5.72 9.47 -0.57
N GLN A 553 5.55 9.11 -1.84
CA GLN A 553 4.42 8.33 -2.38
C GLN A 553 4.67 6.81 -2.41
N GLU A 554 5.89 6.40 -2.06
CA GLU A 554 6.30 5.00 -1.98
C GLU A 554 6.50 4.53 -0.54
N ASN A 555 6.45 3.22 -0.28
CA ASN A 555 6.61 2.66 1.07
C ASN A 555 8.01 2.03 1.26
N GLU A 556 8.48 1.26 0.28
CA GLU A 556 9.69 0.42 0.37
C GLU A 556 11.00 1.22 0.35
N ASN A 557 10.94 2.51 0.01
CA ASN A 557 12.08 3.39 -0.08
C ASN A 557 12.46 4.10 1.24
N LEU A 558 11.79 3.77 2.35
CA LEU A 558 12.11 4.29 3.67
C LEU A 558 13.43 3.70 4.20
N ARG A 559 14.35 4.56 4.65
CA ARG A 559 15.60 4.16 5.31
C ARG A 559 15.82 4.99 6.57
N PHE A 560 16.09 4.32 7.70
CA PHE A 560 16.47 5.00 8.94
C PHE A 560 17.97 5.26 8.95
N HIS A 561 18.35 6.45 9.40
CA HIS A 561 19.74 6.90 9.44
C HIS A 561 20.16 7.21 10.86
N ARG A 562 21.47 7.21 11.10
CA ARG A 562 21.99 7.45 12.44
C ARG A 562 21.75 8.91 12.85
N ALA A 563 21.26 9.05 14.08
CA ALA A 563 21.27 10.29 14.85
C ALA A 563 21.77 9.94 16.25
N ASP A 564 22.76 10.70 16.75
CA ASP A 564 23.41 10.42 18.03
C ASP A 564 22.47 10.61 19.24
N SER A 565 21.49 11.51 19.16
CA SER A 565 20.47 11.67 20.21
C SER A 565 19.42 10.55 20.14
N GLN A 566 19.03 10.02 21.30
CA GLN A 566 17.90 9.08 21.41
C GLN A 566 16.53 9.74 21.15
N HIS A 567 16.44 11.07 21.32
CA HIS A 567 15.22 11.85 21.13
C HIS A 567 15.02 12.31 19.68
N ILE A 568 16.09 12.34 18.88
CA ILE A 568 16.01 12.69 17.45
C ILE A 568 15.92 11.42 16.60
N LEU A 569 14.79 11.27 15.92
CA LEU A 569 14.61 10.30 14.84
C LEU A 569 15.07 10.93 13.52
N PHE A 570 15.87 10.20 12.74
CA PHE A 570 16.36 10.65 11.44
C PHE A 570 16.20 9.54 10.39
N TYR A 571 15.58 9.87 9.26
CA TYR A 571 15.30 8.91 8.19
C TYR A 571 15.20 9.63 6.85
N GLY A 572 15.32 8.87 5.77
CA GLY A 572 15.18 9.36 4.41
C GLY A 572 14.23 8.51 3.58
N LYS A 573 13.68 9.14 2.54
CA LYS A 573 12.96 8.47 1.45
C LYS A 573 13.54 8.98 0.14
N SER A 574 13.79 8.07 -0.79
CA SER A 574 14.42 8.43 -2.06
C SER A 574 13.77 7.71 -3.24
N LEU A 575 13.59 8.41 -4.35
CA LEU A 575 13.15 7.82 -5.61
C LEU A 575 13.82 8.53 -6.78
N GLY A 576 14.76 7.85 -7.45
CA GLY A 576 15.61 8.49 -8.45
C GLY A 576 16.36 9.69 -7.84
N PRO A 577 16.26 10.91 -8.42
CA PRO A 577 16.92 12.10 -7.90
C PRO A 577 16.15 12.82 -6.76
N ASP A 578 14.94 12.36 -6.41
CA ASP A 578 14.13 12.95 -5.35
C ASP A 578 14.55 12.37 -4.00
N HIS A 579 15.33 13.14 -3.23
CA HIS A 579 15.88 12.71 -1.95
C HIS A 579 15.33 13.58 -0.82
N LEU A 580 14.58 12.97 0.11
CA LEU A 580 14.11 13.63 1.32
C LEU A 580 14.77 13.06 2.55
N LEU A 581 15.05 13.95 3.51
CA LEU A 581 15.54 13.63 4.84
C LEU A 581 14.61 14.26 5.87
N VAL A 582 14.21 13.51 6.88
CA VAL A 582 13.30 13.97 7.92
C VAL A 582 13.98 13.81 9.28
N ALA A 583 14.06 14.90 10.03
CA ALA A 583 14.53 14.93 11.41
C ALA A 583 13.36 15.30 12.33
N VAL A 584 13.09 14.50 13.35
CA VAL A 584 11.98 14.73 14.28
C VAL A 584 12.47 14.62 15.72
N ASN A 585 12.23 15.65 16.52
CA ASN A 585 12.33 15.57 17.96
C ASN A 585 11.08 14.87 18.52
N LEU A 586 11.27 13.68 19.09
CA LEU A 586 10.20 12.87 19.66
C LEU A 586 9.79 13.30 21.07
N ASP A 587 10.58 14.18 21.70
CA ASP A 587 10.25 14.81 22.97
C ASP A 587 9.42 16.08 22.70
N PRO A 588 8.15 16.15 23.12
CA PRO A 588 7.30 17.32 22.87
C PRO A 588 7.53 18.45 23.88
N PHE A 589 8.42 18.28 24.86
CA PHE A 589 8.63 19.23 25.96
C PHE A 589 9.99 19.92 25.87
N GLU A 590 11.05 19.17 25.59
CA GLU A 590 12.42 19.70 25.66
C GLU A 590 13.05 19.87 24.28
N LYS A 591 13.88 20.90 24.16
CA LYS A 591 14.72 21.12 22.98
C LYS A 591 15.84 20.09 22.96
N HIS A 592 16.02 19.42 21.83
CA HIS A 592 17.09 18.45 21.61
C HIS A 592 17.91 18.81 20.38
N HIS A 593 19.19 18.44 20.40
CA HIS A 593 20.07 18.52 19.25
C HIS A 593 20.71 17.16 18.95
N SER A 594 21.19 16.98 17.74
CA SER A 594 21.89 15.77 17.33
C SER A 594 22.84 16.04 16.18
N TRP A 595 23.94 15.29 16.15
CA TRP A 595 24.59 15.01 14.88
C TRP A 595 23.78 13.95 14.13
N VAL A 596 23.55 14.18 12.85
CA VAL A 596 22.85 13.28 11.93
C VAL A 596 23.78 12.87 10.79
N TYR A 597 23.60 11.66 10.29
CA TYR A 597 24.50 11.03 9.32
C TYR A 597 23.74 10.77 8.01
N VAL A 598 24.05 11.55 6.99
CA VAL A 598 23.42 11.52 5.67
C VAL A 598 24.14 10.51 4.76
N PRO A 599 23.44 9.64 4.04
CA PRO A 599 24.05 8.68 3.12
C PRO A 599 24.46 9.37 1.80
N ILE A 600 25.43 10.28 1.87
CA ILE A 600 25.84 11.15 0.76
C ILE A 600 26.25 10.40 -0.51
N ALA A 601 26.83 9.21 -0.37
CA ALA A 601 27.24 8.38 -1.50
C ALA A 601 26.02 7.90 -2.31
N ASP A 602 24.93 7.54 -1.65
CA ASP A 602 23.68 7.10 -2.28
C ASP A 602 23.01 8.24 -3.06
N TYR A 603 23.32 9.49 -2.71
CA TYR A 603 22.81 10.71 -3.36
C TYR A 603 23.78 11.28 -4.42
N GLY A 604 24.89 10.57 -4.67
CA GLY A 604 25.88 10.95 -5.67
C GLY A 604 26.79 12.13 -5.25
N PHE A 605 27.03 12.29 -3.95
CA PHE A 605 27.96 13.28 -3.40
C PHE A 605 29.24 12.61 -2.85
N GLY A 606 30.37 13.29 -3.02
CA GLY A 606 31.64 12.94 -2.38
C GLY A 606 31.75 13.43 -0.93
N PRO A 607 32.69 12.91 -0.13
CA PRO A 607 32.86 13.27 1.29
C PRO A 607 33.14 14.75 1.57
N ALA A 608 33.71 15.47 0.59
CA ALA A 608 34.03 16.89 0.69
C ALA A 608 32.99 17.81 0.02
N ASP A 609 31.97 17.24 -0.63
CA ASP A 609 30.98 18.01 -1.36
C ASP A 609 30.09 18.79 -0.40
N THR A 610 29.73 20.00 -0.83
CA THR A 610 28.69 20.80 -0.21
C THR A 610 27.40 20.61 -0.99
N TYR A 611 26.30 20.44 -0.27
CA TYR A 611 24.97 20.30 -0.85
C TYR A 611 23.98 21.16 -0.06
N GLN A 612 22.85 21.45 -0.70
CA GLN A 612 21.81 22.27 -0.12
C GLN A 612 20.71 21.37 0.43
N VAL A 613 20.21 21.68 1.62
CA VAL A 613 18.98 21.11 2.16
C VAL A 613 17.94 22.21 2.33
N HIS A 614 16.76 22.01 1.77
CA HIS A 614 15.65 22.95 1.85
C HIS A 614 14.54 22.35 2.72
N ASP A 615 14.24 22.99 3.84
CA ASP A 615 13.20 22.54 4.78
C ASP A 615 11.81 22.98 4.31
N LEU A 616 10.99 22.01 3.92
CA LEU A 616 9.63 22.20 3.43
C LEU A 616 8.66 22.69 4.52
N ILE A 617 8.99 22.49 5.81
CA ILE A 617 8.15 22.98 6.90
C ILE A 617 8.39 24.47 7.12
N THR A 618 9.64 24.90 7.25
CA THR A 618 9.98 26.29 7.61
C THR A 618 10.34 27.17 6.41
N ASN A 619 10.49 26.60 5.22
CA ASN A 619 11.01 27.23 4.00
C ASN A 619 12.45 27.77 4.13
N ARG A 620 13.19 27.32 5.15
CA ARG A 620 14.60 27.67 5.37
C ARG A 620 15.50 26.77 4.54
N THR A 621 16.70 27.27 4.24
CA THR A 621 17.68 26.56 3.44
C THR A 621 19.02 26.56 4.14
N TYR A 622 19.69 25.42 4.14
CA TYR A 622 20.98 25.22 4.79
C TYR A 622 21.99 24.64 3.80
N LEU A 623 23.27 24.93 4.03
CA LEU A 623 24.37 24.29 3.34
C LEU A 623 24.97 23.24 4.26
N TRP A 624 24.92 21.98 3.84
CA TRP A 624 25.49 20.83 4.52
C TRP A 624 26.70 20.34 3.76
N LYS A 625 27.64 19.73 4.48
CA LYS A 625 28.90 19.25 3.90
C LYS A 625 29.23 17.88 4.44
N GLY A 626 29.51 16.95 3.55
CA GLY A 626 29.79 15.57 3.92
C GLY A 626 28.62 14.88 4.65
N GLU A 627 28.92 13.78 5.31
CA GLU A 627 27.92 12.90 5.93
C GLU A 627 27.35 13.45 7.24
N ARG A 628 28.17 14.14 8.05
CA ARG A 628 27.85 14.45 9.45
C ARG A 628 27.42 15.91 9.60
N ASN A 629 26.15 16.14 9.91
CA ASN A 629 25.55 17.47 10.00
C ASN A 629 24.82 17.68 11.32
N TYR A 630 24.68 18.92 11.76
CA TYR A 630 24.05 19.27 13.04
C TYR A 630 22.60 19.69 12.84
N VAL A 631 21.71 19.21 13.72
CA VAL A 631 20.32 19.65 13.84
C VAL A 631 19.99 20.01 15.29
N GLU A 632 19.19 21.04 15.48
CA GLU A 632 18.59 21.42 16.77
C GLU A 632 17.11 21.69 16.56
N LEU A 633 16.26 21.04 17.36
CA LEU A 633 14.82 21.04 17.20
C LEU A 633 14.14 21.38 18.54
N ASP A 634 13.46 22.52 18.56
CA ASP A 634 12.72 23.04 19.71
C ASP A 634 11.22 22.79 19.52
N PRO A 635 10.57 21.95 20.35
CA PRO A 635 9.14 21.64 20.22
C PRO A 635 8.23 22.87 20.27
N HIS A 636 8.63 23.95 20.93
CA HIS A 636 7.86 25.18 21.05
C HIS A 636 8.04 26.12 19.85
N VAL A 637 9.04 25.88 19.00
CA VAL A 637 9.25 26.57 17.72
C VAL A 637 8.84 25.66 16.56
N GLU A 638 9.64 24.62 16.32
CA GLU A 638 9.41 23.61 15.29
C GLU A 638 10.05 22.27 15.71
N PRO A 639 9.25 21.22 16.00
CA PRO A 639 9.78 19.93 16.45
C PRO A 639 10.38 19.06 15.35
N ALA A 640 10.31 19.47 14.08
CA ALA A 640 10.78 18.65 12.97
C ALA A 640 11.25 19.47 11.76
N ASN A 641 12.10 18.88 10.94
CA ASN A 641 12.43 19.36 9.60
C ASN A 641 12.10 18.27 8.57
N VAL A 642 11.62 18.70 7.40
CA VAL A 642 11.44 17.84 6.23
C VAL A 642 12.28 18.45 5.11
N PHE A 643 13.49 17.95 4.93
CA PHE A 643 14.46 18.46 3.99
C PHE A 643 14.32 17.79 2.62
N VAL A 644 14.41 18.59 1.57
CA VAL A 644 14.75 18.12 0.22
C VAL A 644 16.23 18.37 -0.01
N VAL A 645 16.95 17.34 -0.44
CA VAL A 645 18.38 17.44 -0.77
C VAL A 645 18.53 17.90 -2.21
N ARG A 646 19.37 18.92 -2.43
CA ARG A 646 19.66 19.47 -3.75
C ARG A 646 21.17 19.55 -3.96
N LYS A 647 21.61 19.29 -5.19
CA LYS A 647 22.98 19.62 -5.59
C LYS A 647 23.19 21.12 -5.45
N TRP A 648 24.24 21.51 -4.73
CA TRP A 648 24.66 22.89 -4.69
C TRP A 648 25.40 23.22 -5.98
N VAL A 649 25.04 24.32 -6.63
CA VAL A 649 25.76 24.87 -7.77
C VAL A 649 26.17 26.28 -7.37
N SER A 650 27.47 26.56 -7.33
CA SER A 650 27.98 27.92 -7.21
C SER A 650 27.43 28.70 -8.39
N LYS A 651 26.58 29.71 -8.15
CA LYS A 651 26.37 30.73 -9.17
C LYS A 651 27.34 31.86 -8.84
N GLU A 652 28.37 31.99 -9.66
CA GLU A 652 29.33 33.11 -9.65
C GLU A 652 28.73 34.42 -10.22
N GLU A 653 27.40 34.57 -10.24
CA GLU A 653 26.73 35.79 -10.65
C GLU A 653 26.27 36.54 -9.39
N ASN A 654 27.21 37.25 -8.73
CA ASN A 654 27.02 38.42 -7.87
C ASN A 654 28.33 38.78 -7.13
N PHE A 655 29.45 38.86 -7.86
CA PHE A 655 30.57 39.67 -7.40
C PHE A 655 30.48 41.03 -8.09
N ASP A 656 29.87 42.00 -7.41
CA ASP A 656 30.22 43.40 -7.65
C ASP A 656 31.64 43.58 -7.11
N TYR A 657 32.63 43.55 -8.01
CA TYR A 657 33.97 44.03 -7.70
C TYR A 657 33.88 45.56 -7.51
N TYR A 658 34.28 46.05 -6.34
CA TYR A 658 34.70 47.44 -6.12
C TYR A 658 36.18 47.47 -5.75
#